data_AF-A0A2E6D759-F1
#
_entry.id   AF-A0A2E6D759-F1
#
_cell.length_a   1.000
_cell.length_b   1.000
_cell.length_c   1.000
_cell.angle_alpha   90.00
_cell.angle_beta   90.00
_cell.angle_gamma   90.00
#
_symmetry.space_group_name_H-M   'P 1'
#
loop_
_entity.id
_entity.type
_entity.pdbx_description
1 polymer ?
#
loop_
_entity_poly.entity_id
_entity_poly.type
_entity_poly.pdbx_seq_one_letter_code
_entity_poly.pdbx_strand_id
1 'polypeptide(L)'
;MVTAHAQTVIVKAPPQLGTSVAPMALDGIWESTTPGFEAIIVLAERADRRLVGYLPGNPGSRLLGGRVDGKDVHFIIGDSDPMVTWTAEFTGVVSGDNLIGIVSDGSGSTPVQFQLTTEPVLEESWLLFENATADRVSLSRMEDGAGSFLFGEFVNLTGCSFLACGGNVSSWNITGLAHTIITSSSGMPGCPMTSTLVGNQDPVEFLVGGTYTSSDCTGVLGGGGFLGGKTGFTTMEDVHALLESLAIFADDFESESPEAADFFHSAYLYNGFARADVEAAFAAWWGQYNSIHVSLSVDEVAMESDAEVHAFLSGPARMDLRLRAWGRDAMTGAWEDFWNYETAIPDEGELALVGEEGGRVVIVGNGQIQPFSMGLPVSATGQENLFYGIWPFGVHGGGHPEGHPGLDFEYAVGAKVLATVAGPIVVIRPNDSHPGTWSVVQEPRPGFKVLYDEITNLPPSTVVGNVLAEGDVIGDPWDKITYRSNHLGLMVLGEFLCPSDYFHSTAQAQLDAFWPQCFFAEEPAEPRMKNAVQVTFPLTCRWELNTPGFGSSTAEVHFIRPDATDSNIYSYALLDSAGLTTEWGAASFSMAAPWGTVVLTPDASLGLPDRFGVYDIVEDVLTLDWDTSGFPADLAGASLYDLADD
;
A
#
# COMPACT_ATOMS: atom_id res chain seq x y z
N MET A 1 -13.35 81.01 -9.40
CA MET A 1 -13.46 79.56 -9.60
C MET A 1 -12.64 78.90 -8.51
N VAL A 2 -13.33 78.19 -7.62
CA VAL A 2 -12.96 77.84 -6.25
C VAL A 2 -13.16 76.33 -6.12
N THR A 3 -12.08 75.62 -5.74
CA THR A 3 -11.92 74.65 -4.62
C THR A 3 -13.10 73.71 -4.25
N ALA A 4 -12.96 72.51 -3.66
CA ALA A 4 -11.90 71.83 -2.92
C ALA A 4 -12.23 70.32 -2.75
N HIS A 5 -11.28 69.58 -2.17
CA HIS A 5 -11.30 68.19 -1.69
C HIS A 5 -12.49 67.78 -0.79
N ALA A 6 -12.76 66.47 -0.72
CA ALA A 6 -13.66 65.85 0.27
C ALA A 6 -13.01 64.64 0.99
N GLN A 7 -13.43 64.49 2.24
CA GLN A 7 -13.03 63.57 3.31
C GLN A 7 -14.19 62.58 3.60
N THR A 8 -13.84 61.36 4.04
CA THR A 8 -14.50 60.46 5.04
C THR A 8 -15.96 60.00 4.87
N VAL A 9 -16.23 58.68 4.97
CA VAL A 9 -17.23 58.08 5.90
C VAL A 9 -16.81 56.63 6.27
N ILE A 10 -16.67 56.37 7.58
CA ILE A 10 -16.64 55.04 8.22
C ILE A 10 -18.09 54.57 8.39
N VAL A 11 -18.42 53.34 7.98
CA VAL A 11 -19.71 52.70 8.29
C VAL A 11 -19.46 51.59 9.31
N LYS A 12 -20.00 51.79 10.53
CA LYS A 12 -20.15 50.78 11.58
C LYS A 12 -21.15 49.70 11.14
N ALA A 13 -20.81 48.44 11.35
CA ALA A 13 -21.74 47.32 11.28
C ALA A 13 -22.92 47.51 12.27
N PRO A 14 -24.14 47.07 11.92
CA PRO A 14 -25.29 47.14 12.81
C PRO A 14 -25.18 46.12 13.96
N PRO A 15 -25.81 46.39 15.12
CA PRO A 15 -25.84 45.44 16.24
C PRO A 15 -26.80 44.29 15.92
N GLN A 16 -26.27 43.06 15.84
CA GLN A 16 -27.13 41.88 15.87
C GLN A 16 -27.60 41.63 17.31
N LEU A 17 -28.84 42.02 17.58
CA LEU A 17 -29.63 41.48 18.68
C LEU A 17 -30.48 40.34 18.12
N GLY A 18 -29.93 39.14 18.22
CA GLY A 18 -30.64 37.88 18.13
C GLY A 18 -29.80 36.91 18.95
N THR A 19 -30.32 36.43 20.07
CA THR A 19 -29.72 35.33 20.82
C THR A 19 -29.73 34.11 19.91
N SER A 20 -28.66 33.90 19.14
CA SER A 20 -28.39 32.59 18.56
C SER A 20 -28.18 31.67 19.75
N VAL A 21 -29.05 30.67 19.88
CA VAL A 21 -28.65 29.41 20.52
C VAL A 21 -27.29 29.09 19.90
N ALA A 22 -26.25 28.90 20.72
CA ALA A 22 -24.95 28.48 20.20
C ALA A 22 -25.20 27.34 19.20
N PRO A 23 -24.69 27.41 17.96
CA PRO A 23 -24.86 26.30 17.04
C PRO A 23 -24.40 25.04 17.77
N MET A 24 -25.23 23.99 17.76
CA MET A 24 -24.81 22.71 18.30
C MET A 24 -23.65 22.25 17.43
N ALA A 25 -22.50 22.07 18.06
CA ALA A 25 -21.34 21.53 17.39
C ALA A 25 -21.61 20.06 17.07
N LEU A 26 -21.15 19.61 15.90
CA LEU A 26 -21.24 18.21 15.48
C LEU A 26 -20.10 17.34 16.03
N ASP A 27 -19.21 17.94 16.82
CA ASP A 27 -18.07 17.30 17.46
C ASP A 27 -18.49 16.10 18.33
N GLY A 28 -17.85 14.96 18.08
CA GLY A 28 -17.95 13.79 18.93
C GLY A 28 -18.14 12.48 18.19
N ILE A 29 -18.52 11.45 18.96
CA ILE A 29 -18.68 10.07 18.52
C ILE A 29 -20.18 9.79 18.36
N TRP A 30 -20.59 9.38 17.17
CA TRP A 30 -22.00 9.21 16.79
C TRP A 30 -22.27 7.74 16.45
N GLU A 31 -23.12 7.08 17.23
CA GLU A 31 -23.48 5.68 17.06
C GLU A 31 -24.86 5.55 16.41
N SER A 32 -25.00 4.69 15.41
CA SER A 32 -26.29 4.43 14.78
C SER A 32 -27.24 3.71 15.74
N THR A 33 -28.45 4.24 15.85
CA THR A 33 -29.57 3.61 16.58
C THR A 33 -30.58 2.97 15.65
N THR A 34 -30.26 2.91 14.35
CA THR A 34 -31.16 2.43 13.30
C THR A 34 -31.05 0.91 13.17
N PRO A 35 -32.13 0.14 13.39
CA PRO A 35 -32.07 -1.31 13.28
C PRO A 35 -31.60 -1.78 11.90
N GLY A 36 -30.55 -2.60 11.86
CA GLY A 36 -29.97 -3.12 10.61
C GLY A 36 -29.03 -2.14 9.88
N PHE A 37 -28.68 -1.02 10.51
CA PHE A 37 -27.65 -0.11 10.05
C PHE A 37 -26.67 0.11 11.22
N GLU A 38 -25.67 -0.76 11.33
CA GLU A 38 -24.65 -0.74 12.38
C GLU A 38 -23.49 0.12 11.89
N ALA A 39 -23.28 1.28 12.51
CA ALA A 39 -22.25 2.22 12.12
C ALA A 39 -21.91 3.15 13.27
N ILE A 40 -20.64 3.53 13.35
CA ILE A 40 -20.15 4.61 14.21
C ILE A 40 -19.48 5.63 13.29
N ILE A 41 -19.58 6.91 13.63
CA ILE A 41 -18.91 7.99 12.92
C ILE A 41 -18.28 8.91 13.97
N VAL A 42 -17.00 9.22 13.80
CA VAL A 42 -16.34 10.25 14.62
C VAL A 42 -16.21 11.51 13.78
N LEU A 43 -16.67 12.64 14.30
CA LEU A 43 -16.70 13.92 13.58
C LEU A 43 -16.02 15.00 14.40
N ALA A 44 -15.26 15.85 13.70
CA ALA A 44 -14.77 17.13 14.19
C ALA A 44 -15.21 18.24 13.22
N GLU A 45 -15.79 19.29 13.77
CA GLU A 45 -16.28 20.46 13.07
C GLU A 45 -15.23 21.58 13.08
N ARG A 46 -14.95 22.07 11.88
CA ARG A 46 -14.06 23.22 11.65
C ARG A 46 -14.76 24.54 11.91
N ALA A 47 -13.99 25.61 12.14
CA ALA A 47 -14.49 26.97 12.35
C ALA A 47 -15.33 27.49 11.17
N ASP A 48 -15.05 27.02 9.95
CA ASP A 48 -15.80 27.33 8.72
C ASP A 48 -17.04 26.43 8.50
N ARG A 49 -17.38 25.59 9.49
CA ARG A 49 -18.48 24.61 9.46
C ARG A 49 -18.26 23.43 8.52
N ARG A 50 -17.06 23.21 8.00
CA ARG A 50 -16.72 21.95 7.32
C ARG A 50 -16.45 20.84 8.34
N LEU A 51 -16.51 19.60 7.88
CA LEU A 51 -16.31 18.41 8.72
C LEU A 51 -15.03 17.68 8.33
N VAL A 52 -14.27 17.25 9.33
CA VAL A 52 -13.30 16.16 9.24
C VAL A 52 -13.91 14.96 9.95
N GLY A 53 -13.77 13.76 9.40
CA GLY A 53 -14.41 12.59 9.97
C GLY A 53 -13.67 11.29 9.70
N TYR A 54 -13.98 10.30 10.52
CA TYR A 54 -13.48 8.94 10.45
C TYR A 54 -14.65 7.96 10.59
N LEU A 55 -14.54 6.81 9.92
CA LEU A 55 -15.56 5.75 9.90
C LEU A 55 -14.96 4.47 10.53
N PRO A 56 -15.03 4.34 11.87
CA PRO A 56 -14.48 3.18 12.56
C PRO A 56 -15.10 1.88 12.08
N GLY A 57 -14.28 0.83 12.04
CA GLY A 57 -14.74 -0.50 11.66
C GLY A 57 -14.78 -0.71 10.15
N ASN A 58 -14.47 0.31 9.35
CA ASN A 58 -14.56 0.27 7.90
C ASN A 58 -13.21 0.64 7.25
N PRO A 59 -12.27 -0.32 7.14
CA PRO A 59 -10.91 -0.06 6.63
C PRO A 59 -10.88 0.37 5.15
N GLY A 60 -12.01 0.31 4.45
CA GLY A 60 -12.18 0.80 3.08
C GLY A 60 -12.85 2.16 2.98
N SER A 61 -13.48 2.71 4.01
CA SER A 61 -14.32 3.91 3.84
C SER A 61 -13.78 5.12 4.57
N ARG A 62 -14.02 6.29 3.97
CA ARG A 62 -13.65 7.58 4.56
C ARG A 62 -14.68 8.66 4.31
N LEU A 63 -14.59 9.72 5.09
CA LEU A 63 -15.32 10.95 4.84
C LEU A 63 -14.57 11.81 3.82
N LEU A 64 -15.12 11.95 2.61
CA LEU A 64 -14.54 12.77 1.53
C LEU A 64 -14.76 14.28 1.76
N GLY A 65 -15.69 14.62 2.64
CA GLY A 65 -15.96 15.98 3.05
C GLY A 65 -17.37 16.11 3.63
N GLY A 66 -17.60 17.21 4.33
CA GLY A 66 -18.91 17.52 4.89
C GLY A 66 -19.02 18.97 5.31
N ARG A 67 -20.25 19.41 5.58
CA ARG A 67 -20.55 20.75 6.09
C ARG A 67 -21.81 20.79 6.94
N VAL A 68 -21.89 21.85 7.76
CA VAL A 68 -23.03 22.12 8.62
C VAL A 68 -23.61 23.51 8.36
N ASP A 69 -24.81 23.55 7.80
CA ASP A 69 -25.55 24.78 7.50
C ASP A 69 -26.66 24.99 8.54
N GLY A 70 -26.32 25.63 9.65
CA GLY A 70 -27.25 25.82 10.77
C GLY A 70 -27.54 24.49 11.49
N LYS A 71 -28.69 23.87 11.21
CA LYS A 71 -29.02 22.53 11.70
C LYS A 71 -28.87 21.45 10.63
N ASP A 72 -28.77 21.85 9.36
CA ASP A 72 -28.68 20.93 8.25
C ASP A 72 -27.25 20.41 8.16
N VAL A 73 -27.11 19.10 7.97
CA VAL A 73 -25.85 18.38 7.96
C VAL A 73 -25.75 17.62 6.65
N HIS A 74 -24.61 17.75 6.00
CA HIS A 74 -24.31 17.02 4.78
C HIS A 74 -22.88 16.50 4.82
N PHE A 75 -22.68 15.21 4.53
CA PHE A 75 -21.35 14.65 4.32
C PHE A 75 -21.37 13.52 3.30
N ILE A 76 -20.21 13.30 2.70
CA ILE A 76 -20.00 12.30 1.65
C ILE A 76 -19.04 11.26 2.19
N ILE A 77 -19.45 10.01 2.11
CA ILE A 77 -18.65 8.83 2.35
C ILE A 77 -18.18 8.30 1.00
N GLY A 78 -16.91 7.93 0.91
CA GLY A 78 -16.35 7.25 -0.25
C GLY A 78 -15.58 6.02 0.18
N ASP A 79 -15.51 5.05 -0.72
CA ASP A 79 -14.64 3.89 -0.59
C ASP A 79 -13.22 4.22 -1.11
N SER A 80 -12.23 3.55 -0.54
CA SER A 80 -10.83 3.53 -0.94
C SER A 80 -10.53 2.29 -1.80
N ASP A 81 -11.50 1.38 -2.01
CA ASP A 81 -11.39 0.26 -2.94
C ASP A 81 -10.97 0.75 -4.35
N PRO A 82 -9.75 0.41 -4.82
CA PRO A 82 -9.26 0.85 -6.12
C PRO A 82 -10.04 0.23 -7.30
N MET A 83 -10.78 -0.85 -7.08
CA MET A 83 -11.55 -1.56 -8.10
C MET A 83 -13.01 -1.10 -8.19
N VAL A 84 -13.57 -0.53 -7.12
CA VAL A 84 -14.97 -0.08 -7.07
C VAL A 84 -15.06 1.32 -6.48
N THR A 85 -15.41 2.29 -7.33
CA THR A 85 -15.78 3.63 -6.84
C THR A 85 -17.21 3.60 -6.31
N TRP A 86 -17.34 3.53 -4.98
CA TRP A 86 -18.59 3.72 -4.28
C TRP A 86 -18.59 5.03 -3.49
N THR A 87 -19.72 5.71 -3.51
CA THR A 87 -19.95 6.91 -2.70
C THR A 87 -21.35 6.89 -2.13
N ALA A 88 -21.49 7.27 -0.88
CA ALA A 88 -22.79 7.55 -0.27
C ALA A 88 -22.83 8.96 0.32
N GLU A 89 -24.00 9.57 0.26
CA GLU A 89 -24.25 10.89 0.79
C GLU A 89 -25.21 10.81 1.97
N PHE A 90 -24.83 11.37 3.10
CA PHE A 90 -25.76 11.65 4.19
C PHE A 90 -26.30 13.07 4.05
N THR A 91 -27.62 13.20 4.13
CA THR A 91 -28.30 14.49 4.31
C THR A 91 -29.26 14.40 5.48
N GLY A 92 -29.12 15.29 6.46
CA GLY A 92 -29.94 15.24 7.66
C GLY A 92 -29.90 16.51 8.49
N VAL A 93 -30.35 16.38 9.73
CA VAL A 93 -30.42 17.48 10.70
C VAL A 93 -29.86 17.06 12.05
N VAL A 94 -29.11 17.95 12.69
CA VAL A 94 -28.68 17.81 14.08
C VAL A 94 -29.71 18.43 15.03
N SER A 95 -30.09 17.68 16.07
CA SER A 95 -31.07 18.08 17.07
C SER A 95 -30.74 17.51 18.45
N GLY A 96 -29.97 18.27 19.24
CA GLY A 96 -29.42 17.79 20.50
C GLY A 96 -28.42 16.69 20.21
N ASP A 97 -28.52 15.61 20.96
CA ASP A 97 -27.65 14.44 20.85
C ASP A 97 -28.08 13.50 19.72
N ASN A 98 -28.81 13.99 18.71
CA ASN A 98 -29.32 13.17 17.62
C ASN A 98 -29.00 13.80 16.26
N LEU A 99 -28.53 12.97 15.35
CA LEU A 99 -28.33 13.26 13.94
C LEU A 99 -29.29 12.39 13.13
N ILE A 100 -30.32 13.00 12.54
CA ILE A 100 -31.40 12.28 11.87
C ILE A 100 -31.39 12.66 10.40
N GLY A 101 -31.33 11.67 9.51
CA GLY A 101 -31.25 11.94 8.08
C GLY A 101 -31.46 10.71 7.22
N ILE A 102 -30.91 10.80 6.01
CA ILE A 102 -30.99 9.78 4.98
C ILE A 102 -29.57 9.58 4.45
N VAL A 103 -29.15 8.33 4.36
CA VAL A 103 -27.98 7.92 3.57
C VAL A 103 -28.47 7.47 2.19
N SER A 104 -27.84 7.96 1.12
CA SER A 104 -28.13 7.56 -0.24
C SER A 104 -26.85 7.19 -0.98
N ASP A 105 -26.85 6.03 -1.62
CA ASP A 105 -25.70 5.41 -2.28
C ASP A 105 -25.90 5.24 -3.80
N GLY A 106 -26.88 5.98 -4.35
CA GLY A 106 -27.31 5.86 -5.75
C GLY A 106 -28.16 4.61 -6.05
N SER A 107 -28.12 3.56 -5.21
CA SER A 107 -28.95 2.36 -5.34
C SER A 107 -30.27 2.48 -4.57
N GLY A 108 -30.26 3.27 -3.49
CA GLY A 108 -31.42 3.54 -2.67
C GLY A 108 -31.19 4.68 -1.68
N SER A 109 -32.14 4.83 -0.77
CA SER A 109 -32.08 5.80 0.31
C SER A 109 -32.58 5.14 1.60
N THR A 110 -31.75 5.16 2.62
CA THR A 110 -32.02 4.55 3.92
C THR A 110 -32.14 5.64 4.98
N PRO A 111 -33.29 5.78 5.66
CA PRO A 111 -33.40 6.66 6.82
C PRO A 111 -32.48 6.15 7.93
N VAL A 112 -31.66 7.03 8.48
CA VAL A 112 -30.76 6.70 9.58
C VAL A 112 -30.85 7.74 10.68
N GLN A 113 -30.59 7.30 11.90
CA GLN A 113 -30.45 8.11 13.08
C GLN A 113 -29.19 7.68 13.84
N PHE A 114 -28.30 8.65 14.05
CA PHE A 114 -27.18 8.52 14.97
C PHE A 114 -27.47 9.26 16.27
N GLN A 115 -26.95 8.72 17.37
CA GLN A 115 -26.99 9.33 18.68
C GLN A 115 -25.57 9.61 19.14
N LEU A 116 -25.34 10.79 19.71
CA LEU A 116 -24.07 11.13 20.34
C LEU A 116 -23.84 10.20 21.53
N THR A 117 -22.68 9.55 21.57
CA THR A 117 -22.31 8.59 22.62
C THR A 117 -21.02 9.02 23.32
N THR A 118 -20.92 8.67 24.59
CA THR A 118 -19.69 8.76 25.40
C THR A 118 -19.29 7.39 25.92
N GLU A 119 -19.97 6.33 25.49
CA GLU A 119 -19.61 4.97 25.86
C GLU A 119 -18.25 4.66 25.22
N PRO A 120 -17.32 4.02 25.95
CA PRO A 120 -16.05 3.62 25.39
C PRO A 120 -16.30 2.65 24.25
N VAL A 121 -15.76 2.99 23.08
CA VAL A 121 -15.73 2.14 21.90
C VAL A 121 -14.28 2.07 21.44
N LEU A 122 -13.90 0.88 21.00
CA LEU A 122 -12.57 0.61 20.51
C LEU A 122 -12.62 -0.08 19.15
N GLU A 123 -11.57 0.12 18.38
CA GLU A 123 -11.33 -0.55 17.11
C GLU A 123 -10.05 -1.37 17.21
N GLU A 124 -10.15 -2.64 16.83
CA GLU A 124 -8.99 -3.47 16.54
C GLU A 124 -8.79 -3.56 15.02
N SER A 125 -7.58 -3.23 14.56
CA SER A 125 -7.17 -3.42 13.17
C SER A 125 -6.50 -4.79 13.02
N TRP A 126 -6.89 -5.54 12.00
CA TRP A 126 -6.42 -6.90 11.74
C TRP A 126 -6.00 -7.07 10.28
N LEU A 127 -5.01 -7.92 10.06
CA LEU A 127 -4.60 -8.37 8.74
C LEU A 127 -4.73 -9.89 8.66
N LEU A 128 -5.44 -10.37 7.65
CA LEU A 128 -5.61 -11.78 7.34
C LEU A 128 -4.90 -12.14 6.04
N PHE A 129 -4.37 -13.35 5.97
CA PHE A 129 -3.69 -13.95 4.83
C PHE A 129 -4.31 -15.31 4.53
N GLU A 130 -4.59 -15.58 3.26
CA GLU A 130 -4.96 -16.91 2.79
C GLU A 130 -3.70 -17.74 2.53
N ASN A 131 -3.64 -18.97 3.05
CA ASN A 131 -2.37 -19.71 3.08
C ASN A 131 -1.87 -20.16 1.70
N ALA A 132 -2.74 -20.32 0.71
CA ALA A 132 -2.40 -20.91 -0.59
C ALA A 132 -2.17 -19.85 -1.67
N THR A 133 -2.95 -18.79 -1.65
CA THR A 133 -2.90 -17.67 -2.59
C THR A 133 -1.96 -16.58 -2.08
N ALA A 134 -1.92 -16.41 -0.76
CA ALA A 134 -1.40 -15.27 0.01
C ALA A 134 -2.39 -14.08 0.16
N ASP A 135 -3.65 -14.26 -0.30
CA ASP A 135 -4.63 -13.17 -0.45
C ASP A 135 -4.74 -12.41 0.89
N ARG A 136 -4.50 -11.10 0.83
CA ARG A 136 -4.46 -10.19 1.97
C ARG A 136 -5.78 -9.47 2.16
N VAL A 137 -6.29 -9.50 3.38
CA VAL A 137 -7.51 -8.78 3.78
C VAL A 137 -7.23 -7.93 5.00
N SER A 138 -7.49 -6.62 4.88
CA SER A 138 -7.59 -5.74 6.04
C SER A 138 -8.99 -5.85 6.64
N LEU A 139 -9.07 -5.96 7.95
CA LEU A 139 -10.30 -6.20 8.67
C LEU A 139 -10.30 -5.40 9.97
N SER A 140 -11.41 -4.71 10.25
CA SER A 140 -11.58 -4.00 11.53
C SER A 140 -12.64 -4.68 12.38
N ARG A 141 -12.44 -4.64 13.70
CA ARG A 141 -13.36 -5.17 14.70
C ARG A 141 -13.68 -4.11 15.73
N MET A 142 -14.94 -3.73 15.82
CA MET A 142 -15.42 -2.80 16.82
C MET A 142 -15.86 -3.54 18.07
N GLU A 143 -15.44 -3.05 19.23
CA GLU A 143 -15.91 -3.53 20.53
C GLU A 143 -16.45 -2.41 21.40
N ASP A 144 -17.37 -2.77 22.30
CA ASP A 144 -17.77 -1.90 23.40
C ASP A 144 -16.74 -1.90 24.53
N GLY A 145 -16.89 -0.99 25.50
CA GLY A 145 -16.03 -0.91 26.68
C GLY A 145 -16.02 -2.14 27.59
N ALA A 146 -16.85 -3.16 27.30
CA ALA A 146 -16.83 -4.46 27.98
C ALA A 146 -16.10 -5.56 27.17
N GLY A 147 -15.58 -5.24 25.99
CA GLY A 147 -14.93 -6.18 25.06
C GLY A 147 -15.90 -7.01 24.24
N SER A 148 -17.17 -6.60 24.15
CA SER A 148 -18.18 -7.29 23.34
C SER A 148 -18.11 -6.80 21.90
N PHE A 149 -18.12 -7.72 20.95
CA PHE A 149 -18.19 -7.40 19.53
C PHE A 149 -19.46 -6.60 19.20
N LEU A 150 -19.28 -5.46 18.52
CA LEU A 150 -20.36 -4.62 18.01
C LEU A 150 -20.63 -4.92 16.52
N PHE A 151 -19.65 -4.63 15.68
CA PHE A 151 -19.66 -4.87 14.23
C PHE A 151 -18.22 -4.81 13.70
N GLY A 152 -18.04 -5.00 12.42
CA GLY A 152 -16.77 -4.78 11.73
C GLY A 152 -16.96 -4.89 10.23
N GLU A 153 -15.94 -4.51 9.48
CA GLU A 153 -15.90 -4.67 8.03
C GLU A 153 -14.50 -5.10 7.60
N PHE A 154 -14.41 -5.50 6.34
CA PHE A 154 -13.16 -5.92 5.73
C PHE A 154 -13.10 -5.44 4.30
N VAL A 155 -11.88 -5.17 3.85
CA VAL A 155 -11.55 -4.86 2.47
C VAL A 155 -10.40 -5.77 2.03
N ASN A 156 -10.54 -6.34 0.85
CA ASN A 156 -9.51 -7.17 0.27
C ASN A 156 -8.48 -6.30 -0.46
N LEU A 157 -7.21 -6.53 -0.18
CA LEU A 157 -6.11 -5.71 -0.68
C LEU A 157 -5.49 -6.27 -1.97
N THR A 158 -5.79 -7.52 -2.34
CA THR A 158 -5.03 -8.24 -3.38
C THR A 158 -5.90 -9.03 -4.36
N GLY A 159 -6.97 -9.68 -3.89
CA GLY A 159 -7.83 -10.49 -4.75
C GLY A 159 -9.08 -11.01 -4.05
N CYS A 160 -10.25 -10.96 -4.71
CA CYS A 160 -11.54 -11.27 -4.08
C CYS A 160 -11.86 -12.78 -3.95
N SER A 161 -10.85 -13.65 -3.93
CA SER A 161 -10.99 -15.12 -3.90
C SER A 161 -11.08 -15.69 -2.49
N PHE A 162 -10.21 -15.26 -1.58
CA PHE A 162 -10.22 -15.68 -0.19
C PHE A 162 -11.52 -15.31 0.52
N LEU A 163 -11.74 -13.99 0.61
CA LEU A 163 -13.01 -13.36 0.97
C LEU A 163 -13.44 -12.50 -0.23
N ALA A 164 -14.69 -12.01 -0.22
CA ALA A 164 -15.12 -11.04 -1.24
C ALA A 164 -14.24 -9.77 -1.26
N CYS A 165 -14.40 -8.92 -2.26
CA CYS A 165 -13.60 -7.68 -2.37
C CYS A 165 -13.77 -6.76 -1.15
N GLY A 166 -14.94 -6.80 -0.52
CA GLY A 166 -15.20 -6.17 0.76
C GLY A 166 -16.53 -6.64 1.32
N GLY A 167 -16.79 -6.27 2.57
CA GLY A 167 -18.06 -6.55 3.23
C GLY A 167 -17.98 -6.44 4.74
N ASN A 168 -18.99 -6.98 5.41
CA ASN A 168 -19.18 -6.85 6.84
C ASN A 168 -18.69 -8.10 7.58
N VAL A 169 -18.18 -7.89 8.78
CA VAL A 169 -18.01 -8.90 9.82
C VAL A 169 -19.32 -8.95 10.61
N SER A 170 -20.10 -10.00 10.38
CA SER A 170 -21.41 -10.20 11.02
C SER A 170 -21.31 -10.80 12.43
N SER A 171 -20.20 -11.47 12.73
CA SER A 171 -19.96 -12.05 14.05
C SER A 171 -18.48 -12.31 14.27
N TRP A 172 -18.00 -12.00 15.46
CA TRP A 172 -16.71 -12.47 15.94
C TRP A 172 -16.84 -12.98 17.36
N ASN A 173 -16.70 -14.30 17.53
CA ASN A 173 -16.76 -14.95 18.82
C ASN A 173 -15.36 -15.45 19.22
N ILE A 174 -14.92 -15.05 20.42
CA ILE A 174 -13.65 -15.47 21.02
C ILE A 174 -13.96 -16.25 22.28
N THR A 175 -13.44 -17.48 22.37
CA THR A 175 -13.59 -18.33 23.57
C THR A 175 -12.25 -18.99 23.90
N GLY A 176 -11.58 -18.47 24.92
CA GLY A 176 -10.19 -18.83 25.19
C GLY A 176 -9.31 -18.37 24.03
N LEU A 177 -8.58 -19.30 23.40
CA LEU A 177 -7.78 -19.01 22.20
C LEU A 177 -8.56 -19.23 20.89
N ALA A 178 -9.79 -19.75 20.93
CA ALA A 178 -10.53 -20.08 19.73
C ALA A 178 -11.26 -18.85 19.18
N HIS A 179 -11.09 -18.58 17.88
CA HIS A 179 -11.76 -17.53 17.14
C HIS A 179 -12.74 -18.15 16.15
N THR A 180 -13.94 -17.58 16.07
CA THR A 180 -14.90 -17.84 14.98
C THR A 180 -15.36 -16.51 14.42
N ILE A 181 -15.02 -16.27 13.16
CA ILE A 181 -15.32 -15.04 12.43
C ILE A 181 -16.29 -15.37 11.31
N ILE A 182 -17.38 -14.62 11.19
CA ILE A 182 -18.35 -14.77 10.12
C ILE A 182 -18.42 -13.48 9.35
N THR A 183 -18.03 -13.53 8.08
CA THR A 183 -18.09 -12.39 7.17
C THR A 183 -19.21 -12.57 6.16
N SER A 184 -19.72 -11.45 5.65
CA SER A 184 -20.76 -11.40 4.64
C SER A 184 -20.51 -10.24 3.69
N SER A 185 -20.70 -10.45 2.40
CA SER A 185 -20.63 -9.40 1.38
C SER A 185 -21.91 -9.34 0.55
N SER A 186 -22.16 -8.17 -0.03
CA SER A 186 -23.35 -7.90 -0.84
C SER A 186 -23.41 -8.75 -2.13
N GLY A 187 -22.31 -9.39 -2.54
CA GLY A 187 -22.26 -10.37 -3.62
C GLY A 187 -22.94 -9.92 -4.92
N MET A 188 -23.47 -10.88 -5.70
CA MET A 188 -24.43 -10.55 -6.76
C MET A 188 -25.80 -10.22 -6.14
N PRO A 189 -26.60 -9.31 -6.73
CA PRO A 189 -27.94 -9.02 -6.23
C PRO A 189 -28.78 -10.28 -5.99
N GLY A 190 -29.10 -10.55 -4.72
CA GLY A 190 -29.88 -11.72 -4.29
C GLY A 190 -29.08 -12.99 -3.98
N CYS A 191 -27.74 -12.93 -4.03
CA CYS A 191 -26.84 -14.04 -3.73
C CYS A 191 -25.61 -13.53 -2.94
N PRO A 192 -25.78 -13.18 -1.66
CA PRO A 192 -24.67 -12.74 -0.82
C PRO A 192 -23.68 -13.90 -0.59
N MET A 193 -22.39 -13.55 -0.51
CA MET A 193 -21.35 -14.50 -0.10
C MET A 193 -21.18 -14.41 1.41
N THR A 194 -21.01 -15.56 2.05
CA THR A 194 -20.75 -15.68 3.49
C THR A 194 -19.54 -16.58 3.68
N SER A 195 -18.60 -16.13 4.50
CA SER A 195 -17.41 -16.91 4.85
C SER A 195 -17.36 -17.14 6.36
N THR A 196 -17.07 -18.37 6.75
CA THR A 196 -16.82 -18.75 8.15
C THR A 196 -15.34 -19.06 8.30
N LEU A 197 -14.65 -18.33 9.16
CA LEU A 197 -13.27 -18.58 9.54
C LEU A 197 -13.24 -19.13 10.96
N VAL A 198 -12.55 -20.24 11.16
CA VAL A 198 -12.38 -20.88 12.47
C VAL A 198 -10.90 -21.14 12.69
N GLY A 199 -10.33 -20.58 13.75
CA GLY A 199 -8.91 -20.69 14.07
C GLY A 199 -8.64 -20.65 15.56
N ASN A 200 -7.38 -20.86 15.92
CA ASN A 200 -6.90 -20.64 17.29
C ASN A 200 -5.75 -19.64 17.27
N GLN A 201 -5.76 -18.71 18.23
CA GLN A 201 -4.65 -17.83 18.50
C GLN A 201 -3.50 -18.62 19.13
N ASP A 202 -2.31 -18.48 18.56
CA ASP A 202 -1.09 -18.92 19.21
C ASP A 202 -0.81 -17.98 20.42
N PRO A 203 -0.66 -18.49 21.65
CA PRO A 203 -0.47 -17.64 22.84
C PRO A 203 0.93 -17.03 22.94
N VAL A 204 1.85 -17.36 22.03
CA VAL A 204 3.21 -16.84 21.95
C VAL A 204 3.35 -15.88 20.78
N GLU A 205 2.86 -16.26 19.60
CA GLU A 205 2.93 -15.43 18.40
C GLU A 205 1.74 -14.47 18.28
N PHE A 206 0.66 -14.67 19.03
CA PHE A 206 -0.59 -13.90 18.94
C PHE A 206 -1.27 -13.94 17.55
N LEU A 207 -0.83 -14.83 16.67
CA LEU A 207 -1.41 -15.08 15.35
C LEU A 207 -2.53 -16.10 15.45
N VAL A 208 -3.64 -15.86 14.76
CA VAL A 208 -4.78 -16.77 14.62
C VAL A 208 -4.61 -17.60 13.35
N GLY A 209 -4.28 -18.87 13.52
CA GLY A 209 -4.18 -19.84 12.42
C GLY A 209 -5.41 -20.74 12.36
N GLY A 210 -5.95 -21.00 11.17
CA GLY A 210 -7.17 -21.79 11.03
C GLY A 210 -7.56 -22.17 9.63
N THR A 211 -8.84 -22.49 9.47
CA THR A 211 -9.46 -22.80 8.17
C THR A 211 -10.66 -21.90 7.92
N TYR A 212 -10.91 -21.58 6.66
CA TYR A 212 -12.11 -20.88 6.24
C TYR A 212 -12.95 -21.71 5.27
N THR A 213 -14.23 -21.38 5.17
CA THR A 213 -15.12 -21.89 4.13
C THR A 213 -16.03 -20.76 3.68
N SER A 214 -16.07 -20.54 2.37
CA SER A 214 -16.87 -19.52 1.71
C SER A 214 -18.03 -20.16 0.95
N SER A 215 -19.21 -19.56 1.03
CA SER A 215 -20.43 -20.06 0.39
C SER A 215 -21.32 -18.93 -0.10
N ASP A 216 -22.17 -19.21 -1.07
CA ASP A 216 -23.21 -18.33 -1.57
C ASP A 216 -24.54 -19.08 -1.72
N CYS A 217 -25.50 -18.47 -2.42
CA CYS A 217 -26.80 -19.09 -2.69
C CYS A 217 -26.74 -20.32 -3.63
N THR A 218 -25.60 -20.54 -4.32
CA THR A 218 -25.38 -21.67 -5.24
C THR A 218 -24.65 -22.84 -4.57
N GLY A 219 -23.96 -22.58 -3.45
CA GLY A 219 -23.34 -23.60 -2.61
C GLY A 219 -22.02 -23.15 -2.02
N VAL A 220 -21.12 -24.11 -1.77
CA VAL A 220 -19.75 -23.81 -1.31
C VAL A 220 -18.94 -23.29 -2.49
N LEU A 221 -18.37 -22.11 -2.34
CA LEU A 221 -17.50 -21.47 -3.33
C LEU A 221 -16.05 -21.96 -3.18
N GLY A 222 -15.59 -22.15 -1.96
CA GLY A 222 -14.21 -22.53 -1.68
C GLY A 222 -13.91 -22.64 -0.19
N GLY A 223 -12.67 -23.02 0.13
CA GLY A 223 -12.18 -23.10 1.50
C GLY A 223 -10.70 -23.46 1.50
N GLY A 224 -10.01 -23.07 2.56
CA GLY A 224 -8.56 -23.19 2.67
C GLY A 224 -8.06 -22.90 4.08
N GLY A 225 -6.75 -22.75 4.22
CA GLY A 225 -6.13 -22.29 5.45
C GLY A 225 -6.04 -20.77 5.47
N PHE A 226 -6.05 -20.18 6.67
CA PHE A 226 -5.73 -18.76 6.83
C PHE A 226 -4.82 -18.56 8.05
N LEU A 227 -4.13 -17.43 8.04
CA LEU A 227 -3.38 -16.87 9.16
C LEU A 227 -3.80 -15.42 9.33
N GLY A 228 -3.92 -14.93 10.55
CA GLY A 228 -4.25 -13.54 10.80
C GLY A 228 -3.66 -13.03 12.10
N GLY A 229 -3.57 -11.72 12.25
CA GLY A 229 -3.15 -11.11 13.49
C GLY A 229 -3.55 -9.64 13.58
N LYS A 230 -3.61 -9.15 14.82
CA LYS A 230 -3.87 -7.75 15.12
C LYS A 230 -2.67 -6.90 14.67
N THR A 231 -2.92 -5.77 14.03
CA THR A 231 -1.91 -4.80 13.57
C THR A 231 -1.92 -3.52 14.38
N GLY A 232 -3.00 -3.26 15.12
CA GLY A 232 -3.15 -2.06 15.92
C GLY A 232 -4.45 -2.03 16.71
N PHE A 233 -4.55 -1.02 17.56
CA PHE A 233 -5.73 -0.72 18.35
C PHE A 233 -5.88 0.80 18.50
N THR A 234 -7.12 1.28 18.54
CA THR A 234 -7.41 2.67 18.88
C THR A 234 -8.72 2.81 19.64
N THR A 235 -8.79 3.78 20.56
CA THR A 235 -10.07 4.20 21.15
C THR A 235 -10.70 5.29 20.30
N MET A 236 -12.02 5.41 20.34
CA MET A 236 -12.72 6.47 19.62
C MET A 236 -12.48 7.87 20.22
N GLU A 237 -12.04 7.94 21.49
CA GLU A 237 -11.62 9.19 22.12
C GLU A 237 -10.30 9.69 21.53
N ASP A 238 -9.32 8.79 21.32
CA ASP A 238 -8.05 9.14 20.69
C ASP A 238 -8.24 9.57 19.23
N VAL A 239 -9.10 8.86 18.50
CA VAL A 239 -9.48 9.24 17.13
C VAL A 239 -10.12 10.63 17.13
N HIS A 240 -11.04 10.91 18.05
CA HIS A 240 -11.66 12.22 18.12
C HIS A 240 -10.65 13.33 18.41
N ALA A 241 -9.72 13.11 19.35
CA ALA A 241 -8.65 14.06 19.64
C ALA A 241 -7.71 14.29 18.43
N LEU A 242 -7.44 13.24 17.65
CA LEU A 242 -6.70 13.36 16.39
C LEU A 242 -7.45 14.22 15.37
N LEU A 243 -8.75 13.98 15.17
CA LEU A 243 -9.58 14.75 14.24
C LEU A 243 -9.71 16.22 14.67
N GLU A 244 -9.79 16.50 15.98
CA GLU A 244 -9.76 17.87 16.52
C GLU A 244 -8.44 18.57 16.18
N SER A 245 -7.29 17.90 16.38
CA SER A 245 -5.98 18.44 16.00
C SER A 245 -5.88 18.74 14.51
N LEU A 246 -6.43 17.85 13.66
CA LEU A 246 -6.49 18.03 12.20
C LEU A 246 -7.38 19.21 11.80
N ALA A 247 -8.54 19.37 12.43
CA ALA A 247 -9.45 20.49 12.19
C ALA A 247 -8.80 21.84 12.58
N ILE A 248 -8.16 21.90 13.75
CA ILE A 248 -7.41 23.08 14.22
C ILE A 248 -6.28 23.41 13.25
N PHE A 249 -5.50 22.41 12.82
CA PHE A 249 -4.45 22.61 11.84
C PHE A 249 -4.97 23.22 10.54
N ALA A 250 -6.06 22.69 9.97
CA ALA A 250 -6.64 23.22 8.73
C ALA A 250 -7.09 24.68 8.89
N ASP A 251 -7.73 25.01 10.01
CA ASP A 251 -8.22 26.37 10.27
C ASP A 251 -7.07 27.37 10.51
N ASP A 252 -6.04 26.97 11.25
CA ASP A 252 -4.84 27.77 11.46
C ASP A 252 -4.07 27.95 10.14
N PHE A 253 -3.95 26.90 9.32
CA PHE A 253 -3.26 26.97 8.04
C PHE A 253 -3.98 27.85 7.02
N GLU A 254 -5.31 27.73 6.90
CA GLU A 254 -6.13 28.59 6.02
C GLU A 254 -6.15 30.05 6.49
N SER A 255 -5.98 30.31 7.78
CA SER A 255 -5.89 31.66 8.34
C SER A 255 -4.48 32.24 8.35
N GLU A 256 -3.51 31.54 7.73
CA GLU A 256 -2.10 31.95 7.65
C GLU A 256 -1.46 32.15 9.05
N SER A 257 -1.92 31.34 10.00
CA SER A 257 -1.54 31.40 11.42
C SER A 257 -0.28 30.58 11.67
N PRO A 258 0.81 31.15 12.23
CA PRO A 258 2.01 30.40 12.61
C PRO A 258 1.73 29.21 13.55
N GLU A 259 0.64 29.29 14.32
CA GLU A 259 0.12 28.23 15.19
C GLU A 259 -0.19 26.94 14.42
N ALA A 260 -0.36 26.96 13.10
CA ALA A 260 -0.49 25.74 12.28
C ALA A 260 0.69 24.77 12.46
N ALA A 261 1.89 25.29 12.79
CA ALA A 261 3.05 24.46 13.08
C ALA A 261 2.96 23.69 14.42
N ASP A 262 2.03 24.04 15.31
CA ASP A 262 1.78 23.28 16.55
C ASP A 262 1.16 21.90 16.28
N PHE A 263 0.71 21.65 15.05
CA PHE A 263 0.37 20.31 14.58
C PHE A 263 1.59 19.37 14.58
N PHE A 264 2.80 19.92 14.51
CA PHE A 264 4.06 19.18 14.58
C PHE A 264 4.67 19.29 15.98
N HIS A 265 5.10 18.17 16.52
CA HIS A 265 5.76 18.07 17.82
C HIS A 265 6.96 19.03 17.90
N SER A 266 7.24 19.63 19.07
CA SER A 266 8.36 20.58 19.22
C SER A 266 9.73 20.00 18.86
N ALA A 267 9.90 18.68 19.07
CA ALA A 267 11.08 17.90 18.69
C ALA A 267 10.92 17.16 17.34
N TYR A 268 9.95 17.54 16.52
CA TYR A 268 9.69 16.91 15.24
C TYR A 268 10.94 16.85 14.37
N LEU A 269 11.19 15.65 13.85
CA LEU A 269 12.28 15.35 12.93
C LEU A 269 11.85 14.20 12.02
N TYR A 270 11.85 14.45 10.72
CA TYR A 270 11.56 13.43 9.71
C TYR A 270 12.62 13.46 8.62
N ASN A 271 13.44 12.41 8.53
CA ASN A 271 14.48 12.28 7.51
C ASN A 271 15.40 13.51 7.35
N GLY A 272 15.73 14.16 8.46
CA GLY A 272 16.56 15.38 8.49
C GLY A 272 15.79 16.70 8.42
N PHE A 273 14.49 16.69 8.12
CA PHE A 273 13.62 17.86 8.17
C PHE A 273 13.10 18.08 9.58
N ALA A 274 13.41 19.23 10.16
CA ALA A 274 12.95 19.61 11.49
C ALA A 274 11.68 20.47 11.41
N ARG A 275 11.03 20.70 12.55
CA ARG A 275 9.86 21.60 12.65
C ARG A 275 10.10 22.98 12.04
N ALA A 276 11.32 23.51 12.22
CA ALA A 276 11.71 24.81 11.68
C ALA A 276 11.70 24.85 10.13
N ASP A 277 11.95 23.72 9.47
CA ASP A 277 11.89 23.62 8.01
C ASP A 277 10.43 23.63 7.52
N VAL A 278 9.54 22.96 8.26
CA VAL A 278 8.08 23.01 8.02
C VAL A 278 7.55 24.44 8.19
N GLU A 279 7.91 25.11 9.29
CA GLU A 279 7.55 26.52 9.54
C GLU A 279 8.01 27.45 8.40
N ALA A 280 9.22 27.22 7.87
CA ALA A 280 9.75 27.97 6.75
C ALA A 280 8.97 27.69 5.44
N ALA A 281 8.56 26.45 5.21
CA ALA A 281 7.73 26.07 4.07
C ALA A 281 6.34 26.72 4.13
N PHE A 282 5.69 26.70 5.30
CA PHE A 282 4.39 27.34 5.50
C PHE A 282 4.47 28.85 5.24
N ALA A 283 5.46 29.53 5.80
CA ALA A 283 5.67 30.95 5.56
C ALA A 283 5.91 31.28 4.07
N ALA A 284 6.60 30.39 3.34
CA ALA A 284 6.79 30.56 1.90
C ALA A 284 5.48 30.42 1.12
N TRP A 285 4.66 29.41 1.45
CA TRP A 285 3.35 29.20 0.82
C TRP A 285 2.37 30.34 1.10
N TRP A 286 2.27 30.81 2.35
CA TRP A 286 1.43 31.97 2.69
C TRP A 286 1.88 33.26 1.99
N GLY A 287 3.18 33.39 1.69
CA GLY A 287 3.69 34.50 0.88
C GLY A 287 3.38 34.38 -0.62
N GLN A 288 3.17 33.17 -1.13
CA GLN A 288 2.97 32.88 -2.55
C GLN A 288 1.49 32.76 -2.94
N TYR A 289 0.63 32.21 -2.08
CA TYR A 289 -0.77 31.90 -2.39
C TYR A 289 -1.74 32.72 -1.55
N ASN A 290 -2.84 33.17 -2.15
CA ASN A 290 -3.96 33.80 -1.47
C ASN A 290 -5.16 32.84 -1.44
N SER A 291 -6.14 33.08 -0.55
CA SER A 291 -7.39 32.31 -0.50
C SER A 291 -7.12 30.81 -0.39
N ILE A 292 -6.25 30.46 0.55
CA ILE A 292 -5.81 29.10 0.78
C ILE A 292 -6.97 28.28 1.34
N HIS A 293 -7.05 27.03 0.89
CA HIS A 293 -8.03 26.05 1.34
C HIS A 293 -7.32 24.72 1.61
N VAL A 294 -7.79 24.01 2.63
CA VAL A 294 -7.30 22.71 3.05
C VAL A 294 -8.45 21.71 3.07
N SER A 295 -8.20 20.53 2.50
CA SER A 295 -9.05 19.35 2.57
C SER A 295 -8.29 18.23 3.27
N LEU A 296 -8.98 17.51 4.15
CA LEU A 296 -8.45 16.41 4.94
C LEU A 296 -9.40 15.21 4.84
N SER A 297 -8.86 14.01 4.67
CA SER A 297 -9.60 12.74 4.85
C SER A 297 -8.72 11.73 5.58
N VAL A 298 -9.34 10.90 6.42
CA VAL A 298 -8.64 9.90 7.25
C VAL A 298 -9.29 8.53 7.05
N ASP A 299 -8.47 7.51 6.83
CA ASP A 299 -8.91 6.18 6.37
C ASP A 299 -8.61 5.06 7.39
N GLU A 300 -7.37 5.00 7.91
CA GLU A 300 -6.95 4.05 8.95
C GLU A 300 -6.32 4.82 10.12
N VAL A 301 -6.61 4.44 11.37
CA VAL A 301 -5.97 5.01 12.55
C VAL A 301 -5.57 3.89 13.52
N ALA A 302 -4.32 3.92 13.98
CA ALA A 302 -3.82 3.06 15.04
C ALA A 302 -3.03 3.89 16.05
N MET A 303 -3.55 4.06 17.27
CA MET A 303 -2.95 4.96 18.27
C MET A 303 -2.22 4.23 19.40
N GLU A 304 -2.55 2.96 19.66
CA GLU A 304 -1.97 2.20 20.76
C GLU A 304 -1.25 0.94 20.29
N SER A 305 -0.15 0.62 20.98
CA SER A 305 0.53 -0.67 20.86
C SER A 305 -0.11 -1.65 21.83
N ASP A 306 -0.92 -2.57 21.32
CA ASP A 306 -1.45 -3.68 22.11
C ASP A 306 -0.39 -4.76 22.35
N ALA A 307 -0.39 -5.35 23.56
CA ALA A 307 0.50 -6.43 23.95
C ALA A 307 0.21 -7.76 23.21
N GLU A 308 -1.00 -7.90 22.63
CA GLU A 308 -1.40 -9.04 21.82
C GLU A 308 -1.12 -8.85 20.31
N VAL A 309 -0.21 -7.92 19.97
CA VAL A 309 0.24 -7.71 18.58
C VAL A 309 1.55 -8.47 18.35
N HIS A 310 1.56 -9.31 17.31
CA HIS A 310 2.77 -10.01 16.90
C HIS A 310 3.84 -8.99 16.46
N ALA A 311 5.11 -9.22 16.80
CA ALA A 311 6.20 -8.30 16.44
C ALA A 311 6.39 -8.12 14.92
N PHE A 312 5.92 -9.06 14.10
CA PHE A 312 5.88 -8.90 12.64
C PHE A 312 4.79 -7.93 12.17
N LEU A 313 3.72 -7.77 12.93
CA LEU A 313 2.57 -6.91 12.59
C LEU A 313 2.59 -5.58 13.36
N SER A 314 3.39 -5.47 14.42
CA SER A 314 3.52 -4.24 15.20
C SER A 314 4.06 -3.08 14.36
N GLY A 315 3.58 -1.88 14.68
CA GLY A 315 4.07 -0.62 14.13
C GLY A 315 3.86 0.51 15.14
N PRO A 316 4.44 1.69 14.88
CA PRO A 316 4.18 2.87 15.69
C PRO A 316 2.72 3.34 15.54
N ALA A 317 2.31 4.23 16.45
CA ALA A 317 1.06 4.96 16.31
C ALA A 317 1.07 5.75 15.00
N ARG A 318 0.00 5.62 14.22
CA ARG A 318 -0.07 6.13 12.85
C ARG A 318 -1.50 6.43 12.40
N MET A 319 -1.60 7.18 11.31
CA MET A 319 -2.84 7.36 10.55
C MET A 319 -2.57 7.31 9.04
N ASP A 320 -3.59 6.91 8.27
CA ASP A 320 -3.70 7.22 6.85
C ASP A 320 -4.50 8.53 6.67
N LEU A 321 -3.78 9.61 6.36
CA LEU A 321 -4.21 10.95 6.04
C LEU A 321 -4.02 11.28 4.54
N ARG A 322 -5.07 11.83 3.94
CA ARG A 322 -4.96 12.63 2.71
C ARG A 322 -5.14 14.10 3.03
N LEU A 323 -4.16 14.89 2.62
CA LEU A 323 -4.13 16.32 2.77
C LEU A 323 -3.96 16.96 1.40
N ARG A 324 -4.86 17.89 1.08
CA ARG A 324 -4.73 18.75 -0.10
C ARG A 324 -4.87 20.19 0.31
N ALA A 325 -3.85 20.99 0.04
CA ALA A 325 -3.90 22.44 0.13
C ALA A 325 -3.79 23.08 -1.26
N TRP A 326 -4.68 24.02 -1.53
CA TRP A 326 -4.72 24.76 -2.78
C TRP A 326 -5.02 26.23 -2.54
N GLY A 327 -4.57 27.07 -3.45
CA GLY A 327 -4.69 28.51 -3.32
C GLY A 327 -4.53 29.22 -4.66
N ARG A 328 -4.71 30.54 -4.63
CA ARG A 328 -4.53 31.38 -5.80
C ARG A 328 -3.15 32.00 -5.80
N ASP A 329 -2.29 31.61 -6.75
CA ASP A 329 -0.94 32.15 -6.87
C ASP A 329 -0.99 33.68 -7.01
N ALA A 330 -0.22 34.38 -6.17
CA ALA A 330 -0.25 35.82 -6.05
C ALA A 330 0.33 36.55 -7.28
N MET A 331 1.18 35.88 -8.07
CA MET A 331 1.81 36.44 -9.27
C MET A 331 0.99 36.17 -10.53
N THR A 332 0.53 34.94 -10.72
CA THR A 332 -0.18 34.50 -11.93
C THR A 332 -1.70 34.68 -11.81
N GLY A 333 -2.23 34.64 -10.58
CA GLY A 333 -3.65 34.64 -10.30
C GLY A 333 -4.37 33.33 -10.62
N ALA A 334 -3.63 32.26 -10.95
CA ALA A 334 -4.16 30.92 -11.20
C ALA A 334 -4.45 30.17 -9.88
N TRP A 335 -5.38 29.22 -9.92
CA TRP A 335 -5.60 28.28 -8.82
C TRP A 335 -4.67 27.09 -8.99
N GLU A 336 -3.92 26.76 -7.94
CA GLU A 336 -2.89 25.72 -7.96
C GLU A 336 -2.98 24.88 -6.68
N ASP A 337 -2.84 23.56 -6.85
CA ASP A 337 -2.57 22.65 -5.75
C ASP A 337 -1.07 22.73 -5.46
N PHE A 338 -0.70 23.26 -4.29
CA PHE A 338 0.71 23.47 -3.93
C PHE A 338 1.20 22.50 -2.85
N TRP A 339 0.26 21.82 -2.19
CA TRP A 339 0.56 20.71 -1.31
C TRP A 339 -0.51 19.64 -1.52
N ASN A 340 -0.13 18.54 -2.16
CA ASN A 340 -0.97 17.37 -2.28
C ASN A 340 -0.21 16.21 -1.66
N TYR A 341 -0.83 15.59 -0.68
CA TYR A 341 -0.16 14.66 0.19
C TYR A 341 -1.12 13.53 0.56
N GLU A 342 -0.65 12.30 0.42
CA GLU A 342 -1.38 11.11 0.77
C GLU A 342 -0.38 10.21 1.49
N THR A 343 -0.68 9.88 2.74
CA THR A 343 0.03 8.80 3.43
C THR A 343 -0.52 7.48 2.90
N ALA A 344 -0.31 7.16 1.62
CA ALA A 344 -0.64 5.82 1.17
C ALA A 344 0.21 4.87 2.00
N ILE A 345 -0.38 4.10 2.92
CA ILE A 345 0.34 2.97 3.51
C ILE A 345 0.61 2.06 2.31
N PRO A 346 1.89 1.93 1.90
CA PRO A 346 3.09 1.96 2.76
C PRO A 346 4.17 3.01 2.54
N ASP A 347 3.98 3.99 1.66
CA ASP A 347 5.01 4.90 1.16
C ASP A 347 5.53 5.94 2.18
N GLU A 348 5.43 5.67 3.49
CA GLU A 348 5.86 6.54 4.58
C GLU A 348 5.56 8.01 4.32
N GLY A 349 4.36 8.42 4.69
CA GLY A 349 4.18 9.83 4.85
C GLY A 349 4.95 10.38 6.06
N GLU A 350 5.84 11.35 5.87
CA GLU A 350 6.12 12.46 6.81
C GLU A 350 5.02 12.75 7.88
N LEU A 351 3.74 12.76 7.47
CA LEU A 351 2.58 13.05 8.32
C LEU A 351 1.88 11.81 8.92
N ALA A 352 2.39 10.61 8.68
CA ALA A 352 1.73 9.38 9.12
C ALA A 352 1.91 9.14 10.62
N LEU A 353 3.05 9.53 11.21
CA LEU A 353 3.41 9.18 12.59
C LEU A 353 2.83 10.19 13.59
N VAL A 354 2.01 9.68 14.49
CA VAL A 354 1.29 10.47 15.50
C VAL A 354 1.81 10.17 16.90
N GLY A 355 1.71 11.16 17.77
CA GLY A 355 2.02 11.04 19.19
C GLY A 355 1.36 12.16 19.97
N GLU A 356 1.83 12.42 21.17
CA GLU A 356 1.23 13.43 22.05
C GLU A 356 2.22 14.51 22.46
N GLU A 357 1.77 15.78 22.44
CA GLU A 357 2.47 16.90 23.04
C GLU A 357 1.49 17.79 23.82
N GLY A 358 1.75 17.96 25.12
CA GLY A 358 0.93 18.86 25.95
C GLY A 358 -0.56 18.47 26.03
N GLY A 359 -0.89 17.19 25.81
CA GLY A 359 -2.27 16.69 25.78
C GLY A 359 -2.99 16.88 24.45
N ARG A 360 -2.26 17.18 23.36
CA ARG A 360 -2.77 17.20 21.99
C ARG A 360 -2.13 16.07 21.19
N VAL A 361 -2.89 15.49 20.27
CA VAL A 361 -2.33 14.59 19.25
C VAL A 361 -1.58 15.45 18.21
N VAL A 362 -0.33 15.10 17.93
CA VAL A 362 0.58 15.83 17.02
C VAL A 362 1.35 14.89 16.13
N ILE A 363 1.91 15.41 15.03
CA ILE A 363 2.84 14.69 14.17
C ILE A 363 4.23 14.70 14.80
N VAL A 364 4.81 13.53 15.03
CA VAL A 364 6.11 13.40 15.72
C VAL A 364 7.30 13.20 14.78
N GLY A 365 7.05 12.80 13.53
CA GLY A 365 8.10 12.39 12.60
C GLY A 365 8.76 11.07 13.02
N ASN A 366 9.72 10.60 12.24
CA ASN A 366 10.37 9.30 12.49
C ASN A 366 11.63 9.40 13.40
N GLY A 367 11.97 10.61 13.85
CA GLY A 367 13.14 10.89 14.68
C GLY A 367 14.48 10.69 13.98
N GLN A 368 14.49 10.48 12.66
CA GLN A 368 15.68 10.16 11.89
C GLN A 368 16.31 11.42 11.29
N ILE A 369 17.62 11.53 11.43
CA ILE A 369 18.42 12.59 10.82
C ILE A 369 18.67 12.39 9.32
N GLN A 370 18.36 11.20 8.79
CA GLN A 370 18.47 10.87 7.36
C GLN A 370 17.47 9.78 6.95
N PRO A 371 17.10 9.71 5.65
CA PRO A 371 16.26 8.65 5.08
C PRO A 371 16.69 7.22 5.45
N PHE A 372 15.77 6.26 5.34
CA PHE A 372 16.13 4.85 5.45
C PHE A 372 16.99 4.43 4.27
N SER A 373 18.04 3.67 4.57
CA SER A 373 18.87 3.08 3.55
C SER A 373 19.50 1.80 4.08
N MET A 374 19.67 0.80 3.22
CA MET A 374 20.21 -0.51 3.55
C MET A 374 21.22 -1.00 2.51
N GLY A 375 22.00 -2.00 2.90
CA GLY A 375 22.96 -2.71 2.07
C GLY A 375 22.35 -3.87 1.28
N LEU A 376 23.24 -4.67 0.66
CA LEU A 376 22.86 -5.93 0.03
C LEU A 376 23.01 -7.10 1.01
N PRO A 377 22.20 -8.16 0.88
CA PRO A 377 22.30 -9.36 1.72
C PRO A 377 23.46 -10.27 1.31
N VAL A 378 24.27 -9.85 0.33
CA VAL A 378 25.37 -10.59 -0.26
C VAL A 378 26.55 -9.65 -0.52
N SER A 379 27.76 -10.13 -0.24
CA SER A 379 28.97 -9.37 -0.54
C SER A 379 29.28 -9.39 -2.04
N ALA A 380 30.04 -8.41 -2.54
CA ALA A 380 30.42 -8.32 -3.95
C ALA A 380 31.14 -9.57 -4.50
N THR A 381 31.80 -10.37 -3.64
CA THR A 381 32.45 -11.62 -4.04
C THR A 381 31.59 -12.87 -3.79
N GLY A 382 30.41 -12.70 -3.18
CA GLY A 382 29.48 -13.77 -2.82
C GLY A 382 28.34 -13.95 -3.82
N GLN A 383 28.23 -13.09 -4.83
CA GLN A 383 27.22 -13.16 -5.89
C GLN A 383 27.60 -14.22 -6.93
N GLU A 384 26.59 -14.89 -7.48
CA GLU A 384 26.71 -15.86 -8.57
C GLU A 384 25.50 -15.71 -9.50
N ASN A 385 25.63 -16.01 -10.79
CA ASN A 385 24.58 -15.86 -11.81
C ASN A 385 24.49 -17.09 -12.72
N LEU A 386 24.58 -18.30 -12.13
CA LEU A 386 24.49 -19.53 -12.91
C LEU A 386 23.06 -19.82 -13.34
N PHE A 387 22.07 -19.36 -12.57
CA PHE A 387 20.66 -19.63 -12.83
C PHE A 387 19.85 -18.36 -13.15
N TYR A 388 19.92 -17.32 -12.33
CA TYR A 388 19.29 -16.02 -12.62
C TYR A 388 20.10 -14.80 -12.12
N GLY A 389 21.01 -14.97 -11.16
CA GLY A 389 21.71 -13.86 -10.53
C GLY A 389 20.86 -13.12 -9.50
N ILE A 390 19.91 -12.30 -9.98
CA ILE A 390 18.90 -11.62 -9.15
C ILE A 390 17.52 -11.91 -9.72
N TRP A 391 16.60 -12.40 -8.87
CA TRP A 391 15.19 -12.48 -9.21
C TRP A 391 14.49 -11.18 -8.77
N PRO A 392 13.84 -10.44 -9.68
CA PRO A 392 13.28 -9.12 -9.41
C PRO A 392 12.03 -9.11 -8.52
N PHE A 393 11.69 -7.93 -8.01
CA PHE A 393 10.47 -7.65 -7.25
C PHE A 393 9.30 -7.41 -8.21
N GLY A 394 8.10 -7.84 -7.82
CA GLY A 394 6.89 -7.66 -8.62
C GLY A 394 6.39 -8.97 -9.19
N VAL A 395 5.64 -8.96 -10.29
CA VAL A 395 4.76 -10.04 -10.76
C VAL A 395 5.46 -11.37 -11.13
N HIS A 396 6.78 -11.45 -11.07
CA HIS A 396 7.56 -12.42 -11.81
C HIS A 396 8.24 -13.58 -11.06
N GLY A 397 8.04 -13.79 -9.76
CA GLY A 397 8.69 -14.90 -9.04
C GLY A 397 7.80 -16.02 -8.54
N GLY A 398 7.55 -17.05 -9.35
CA GLY A 398 7.17 -18.37 -8.83
C GLY A 398 5.69 -18.73 -8.66
N GLY A 399 4.80 -18.27 -9.54
CA GLY A 399 3.41 -18.75 -9.57
C GLY A 399 2.51 -18.21 -8.46
N HIS A 400 2.90 -17.13 -7.80
CA HIS A 400 2.04 -16.39 -6.88
C HIS A 400 1.17 -15.38 -7.64
N PRO A 401 -0.17 -15.43 -7.51
CA PRO A 401 -1.06 -14.47 -8.16
C PRO A 401 -0.89 -13.02 -7.66
N GLU A 402 -0.15 -12.80 -6.58
CA GLU A 402 0.08 -11.51 -5.91
C GLU A 402 1.43 -10.84 -6.21
N GLY A 403 2.30 -11.51 -6.97
CA GLY A 403 3.68 -11.09 -7.20
C GLY A 403 4.70 -11.62 -6.19
N HIS A 404 5.96 -11.24 -6.39
CA HIS A 404 7.16 -11.61 -5.66
C HIS A 404 7.57 -10.44 -4.74
N PRO A 405 7.25 -10.51 -3.44
CA PRO A 405 7.35 -9.39 -2.51
C PRO A 405 8.78 -9.18 -1.96
N GLY A 406 9.77 -9.27 -2.83
CA GLY A 406 11.18 -9.10 -2.48
C GLY A 406 12.11 -9.30 -3.68
N LEU A 407 13.39 -9.47 -3.40
CA LEU A 407 14.41 -9.81 -4.38
C LEU A 407 15.10 -11.11 -3.97
N ASP A 408 15.24 -12.06 -4.89
CA ASP A 408 16.07 -13.23 -4.61
C ASP A 408 17.48 -12.99 -5.12
N PHE A 409 18.47 -13.29 -4.29
CA PHE A 409 19.87 -13.21 -4.68
C PHE A 409 20.44 -14.62 -4.83
N GLU A 410 21.16 -14.88 -5.91
CA GLU A 410 21.91 -16.11 -6.10
C GLU A 410 23.33 -16.00 -5.51
N TYR A 411 23.76 -17.05 -4.82
CA TYR A 411 24.96 -17.06 -3.99
C TYR A 411 26.01 -18.06 -4.46
N ALA A 412 27.25 -17.60 -4.53
CA ALA A 412 28.42 -18.45 -4.69
C ALA A 412 28.54 -19.46 -3.54
N VAL A 413 29.12 -20.63 -3.84
CA VAL A 413 29.37 -21.69 -2.84
C VAL A 413 30.13 -21.13 -1.62
N GLY A 414 29.52 -21.27 -0.44
CA GLY A 414 30.12 -20.87 0.84
C GLY A 414 29.93 -19.39 1.22
N ALA A 415 29.31 -18.58 0.35
CA ALA A 415 28.86 -17.24 0.70
C ALA A 415 27.79 -17.29 1.82
N LYS A 416 27.63 -16.16 2.50
CA LYS A 416 26.74 -16.01 3.66
C LYS A 416 25.72 -14.91 3.39
N VAL A 417 24.53 -15.07 3.97
CA VAL A 417 23.54 -14.00 4.00
C VAL A 417 23.94 -13.02 5.08
N LEU A 418 24.03 -11.75 4.70
CA LEU A 418 24.47 -10.65 5.55
C LEU A 418 23.26 -9.78 5.94
N ALA A 419 23.29 -9.24 7.15
CA ALA A 419 22.37 -8.20 7.54
C ALA A 419 22.60 -6.97 6.65
N THR A 420 21.55 -6.52 5.96
CA THR A 420 21.57 -5.32 5.13
C THR A 420 21.54 -4.04 5.95
N VAL A 421 21.20 -4.11 7.23
CA VAL A 421 21.07 -2.92 8.08
C VAL A 421 21.32 -3.26 9.54
N ALA A 422 21.75 -2.26 10.30
CA ALA A 422 21.84 -2.39 11.75
C ALA A 422 20.44 -2.37 12.38
N GLY A 423 20.16 -3.33 13.27
CA GLY A 423 18.86 -3.40 13.92
C GLY A 423 18.65 -4.69 14.73
N PRO A 424 17.71 -4.68 15.69
CA PRO A 424 17.31 -5.88 16.42
C PRO A 424 16.64 -6.89 15.51
N ILE A 425 16.91 -8.17 15.74
CA ILE A 425 16.08 -9.27 15.24
C ILE A 425 14.81 -9.31 16.07
N VAL A 426 13.66 -9.19 15.43
CA VAL A 426 12.35 -9.19 16.11
C VAL A 426 11.60 -10.50 15.94
N VAL A 427 11.84 -11.23 14.85
CA VAL A 427 11.19 -12.52 14.58
C VAL A 427 12.19 -13.50 13.97
N ILE A 428 12.10 -14.75 14.42
CA ILE A 428 12.69 -15.91 13.74
C ILE A 428 11.62 -17.00 13.74
N ARG A 429 11.19 -17.44 12.55
CA ARG A 429 10.17 -18.48 12.41
C ARG A 429 10.53 -19.46 11.29
N PRO A 430 10.02 -20.70 11.32
CA PRO A 430 10.09 -21.59 10.17
C PRO A 430 9.48 -20.90 8.94
N ASN A 431 10.10 -21.09 7.77
CA ASN A 431 9.51 -20.64 6.52
C ASN A 431 8.55 -21.71 5.99
N ASP A 432 7.26 -21.38 5.93
CA ASP A 432 6.21 -22.31 5.54
C ASP A 432 6.21 -22.61 4.04
N SER A 433 6.60 -21.65 3.20
CA SER A 433 6.72 -21.82 1.75
C SER A 433 7.90 -22.71 1.37
N HIS A 434 8.97 -22.71 2.19
CA HIS A 434 10.19 -23.45 1.96
C HIS A 434 10.61 -24.26 3.20
N PRO A 435 9.93 -25.41 3.45
CA PRO A 435 10.14 -26.20 4.66
C PRO A 435 11.59 -26.61 4.91
N GLY A 436 12.05 -26.40 6.14
CA GLY A 436 13.44 -26.66 6.54
C GLY A 436 14.35 -25.43 6.47
N THR A 437 13.82 -24.28 6.04
CA THR A 437 14.48 -22.98 6.12
C THR A 437 13.78 -22.07 7.15
N TRP A 438 14.37 -20.92 7.42
CA TRP A 438 13.91 -19.93 8.39
C TRP A 438 13.66 -18.58 7.73
N SER A 439 12.64 -17.88 8.22
CA SER A 439 12.45 -16.44 8.05
C SER A 439 13.06 -15.71 9.24
N VAL A 440 14.00 -14.80 9.00
CA VAL A 440 14.58 -13.90 10.01
C VAL A 440 14.13 -12.48 9.69
N VAL A 441 13.63 -11.75 10.67
CA VAL A 441 13.14 -10.38 10.48
C VAL A 441 13.87 -9.43 11.41
N GLN A 442 14.49 -8.39 10.85
CA GLN A 442 15.04 -7.26 11.61
C GLN A 442 14.09 -6.07 11.57
N GLU A 443 13.97 -5.35 12.69
CA GLU A 443 13.27 -4.06 12.75
C GLU A 443 14.26 -2.92 13.05
N PRO A 444 15.00 -2.42 12.04
CA PRO A 444 15.97 -1.33 12.24
C PRO A 444 15.33 -0.03 12.75
N ARG A 445 14.04 0.17 12.46
CA ARG A 445 13.24 1.34 12.85
C ARG A 445 11.80 0.87 13.07
N PRO A 446 11.04 1.48 13.99
CA PRO A 446 9.64 1.13 14.19
C PRO A 446 8.87 1.12 12.88
N GLY A 447 8.23 0.00 12.56
CA GLY A 447 7.45 -0.18 11.33
C GLY A 447 8.26 -0.61 10.10
N PHE A 448 9.59 -0.58 10.12
CA PHE A 448 10.44 -1.06 9.03
C PHE A 448 10.94 -2.45 9.34
N LYS A 449 10.59 -3.42 8.52
CA LYS A 449 10.97 -4.80 8.69
C LYS A 449 11.76 -5.25 7.49
N VAL A 450 13.00 -5.67 7.71
CA VAL A 450 13.81 -6.33 6.67
C VAL A 450 13.72 -7.82 6.90
N LEU A 451 13.22 -8.53 5.89
CA LEU A 451 13.00 -9.97 5.92
C LEU A 451 14.14 -10.67 5.17
N TYR A 452 14.65 -11.72 5.79
CA TYR A 452 15.61 -12.64 5.20
C TYR A 452 14.98 -14.02 5.24
N ASP A 453 14.48 -14.45 4.10
CA ASP A 453 13.80 -15.73 3.90
C ASP A 453 14.74 -16.77 3.28
N GLU A 454 14.33 -18.04 3.29
CA GLU A 454 15.17 -19.15 2.81
C GLU A 454 16.52 -19.26 3.57
N ILE A 455 16.56 -18.93 4.87
CA ILE A 455 17.80 -19.00 5.66
C ILE A 455 18.00 -20.40 6.23
N THR A 456 19.23 -20.89 6.18
CA THR A 456 19.67 -22.12 6.85
C THR A 456 20.85 -21.86 7.79
N ASN A 457 21.18 -22.84 8.65
CA ASN A 457 22.34 -22.79 9.55
C ASN A 457 22.48 -21.49 10.36
N LEU A 458 21.43 -21.08 11.07
CA LEU A 458 21.43 -19.88 11.92
C LEU A 458 22.61 -19.90 12.93
N PRO A 459 23.52 -18.90 12.90
CA PRO A 459 24.55 -18.74 13.91
C PRO A 459 23.95 -18.54 15.31
N PRO A 460 24.68 -18.86 16.40
CA PRO A 460 24.21 -18.60 17.77
C PRO A 460 23.91 -17.13 18.09
N SER A 461 24.42 -16.19 17.29
CA SER A 461 24.14 -14.75 17.38
C SER A 461 22.81 -14.35 16.74
N THR A 462 22.23 -15.19 15.87
CA THR A 462 20.94 -14.90 15.22
C THR A 462 19.82 -15.43 16.11
N VAL A 463 19.47 -14.62 17.12
CA VAL A 463 18.39 -14.89 18.08
C VAL A 463 17.54 -13.64 18.27
N VAL A 464 16.24 -13.81 18.51
CA VAL A 464 15.32 -12.68 18.77
C VAL A 464 15.85 -11.81 19.91
N GLY A 465 15.82 -10.49 19.72
CA GLY A 465 16.32 -9.47 20.63
C GLY A 465 17.79 -9.06 20.42
N ASN A 466 18.58 -9.84 19.68
CA ASN A 466 19.96 -9.43 19.35
C ASN A 466 19.97 -8.32 18.30
N VAL A 467 20.83 -7.32 18.50
CA VAL A 467 21.08 -6.24 17.56
C VAL A 467 22.26 -6.60 16.68
N LEU A 468 22.03 -6.77 15.38
CA LEU A 468 23.07 -6.95 14.39
C LEU A 468 23.54 -5.59 13.85
N ALA A 469 24.79 -5.52 13.42
CA ALA A 469 25.27 -4.47 12.53
C ALA A 469 25.05 -4.86 11.07
N GLU A 470 25.01 -3.87 10.18
CA GLU A 470 25.11 -4.13 8.74
C GLU A 470 26.39 -4.93 8.43
N GLY A 471 26.26 -5.98 7.62
CA GLY A 471 27.34 -6.90 7.26
C GLY A 471 27.55 -8.06 8.23
N ASP A 472 26.86 -8.10 9.37
CA ASP A 472 26.89 -9.28 10.25
C ASP A 472 26.21 -10.48 9.58
N VAL A 473 26.69 -11.69 9.88
CA VAL A 473 26.15 -12.92 9.27
C VAL A 473 24.80 -13.28 9.91
N ILE A 474 23.76 -13.39 9.08
CA ILE A 474 22.44 -13.90 9.47
C ILE A 474 22.39 -15.42 9.41
N GLY A 475 22.99 -16.01 8.37
CA GLY A 475 23.02 -17.45 8.15
C GLY A 475 23.55 -17.84 6.77
N ASP A 476 23.21 -19.05 6.36
CA ASP A 476 23.55 -19.61 5.06
C ASP A 476 22.35 -19.48 4.12
N PRO A 477 22.56 -19.14 2.83
CA PRO A 477 21.49 -19.18 1.84
C PRO A 477 21.01 -20.64 1.68
N TRP A 478 19.77 -20.82 1.24
CA TRP A 478 19.22 -22.15 0.99
C TRP A 478 19.93 -22.82 -0.17
N ASP A 479 20.47 -24.02 0.07
CA ASP A 479 21.13 -24.84 -0.95
C ASP A 479 20.08 -25.63 -1.76
N LYS A 480 19.61 -25.01 -2.85
CA LYS A 480 18.82 -25.69 -3.87
C LYS A 480 19.79 -26.56 -4.68
N ILE A 481 19.37 -27.73 -5.13
CA ILE A 481 20.24 -28.72 -5.81
C ILE A 481 21.06 -28.10 -6.96
N THR A 482 20.53 -27.05 -7.58
CA THR A 482 21.08 -26.33 -8.73
C THR A 482 21.80 -25.02 -8.42
N TYR A 483 21.42 -24.30 -7.37
CA TYR A 483 21.95 -22.96 -7.02
C TYR A 483 21.67 -22.65 -5.53
N ARG A 484 22.22 -21.55 -5.01
CA ARG A 484 21.92 -21.10 -3.63
C ARG A 484 21.20 -19.77 -3.66
N SER A 485 20.17 -19.61 -2.83
CA SER A 485 19.41 -18.36 -2.79
C SER A 485 19.03 -17.91 -1.39
N ASN A 486 18.79 -16.61 -1.27
CA ASN A 486 18.02 -16.01 -0.19
C ASN A 486 17.03 -15.03 -0.81
N HIS A 487 15.84 -14.99 -0.22
CA HIS A 487 14.82 -13.98 -0.51
C HIS A 487 14.96 -12.81 0.47
N LEU A 488 15.10 -11.61 -0.08
CA LEU A 488 15.16 -10.35 0.67
C LEU A 488 13.85 -9.59 0.50
N GLY A 489 13.08 -9.48 1.58
CA GLY A 489 11.89 -8.64 1.63
C GLY A 489 12.15 -7.34 2.40
N LEU A 490 11.45 -6.28 2.01
CA LEU A 490 11.32 -5.07 2.82
C LEU A 490 9.82 -4.84 3.05
N MET A 491 9.44 -4.73 4.32
CA MET A 491 8.09 -4.36 4.70
C MET A 491 8.11 -3.05 5.47
N VAL A 492 7.26 -2.10 5.09
CA VAL A 492 7.11 -0.83 5.79
C VAL A 492 5.65 -0.65 6.17
N LEU A 493 5.40 -0.50 7.47
CA LEU A 493 4.06 -0.33 8.06
C LEU A 493 3.03 -1.41 7.65
N GLY A 494 3.49 -2.59 7.24
CA GLY A 494 2.62 -3.74 6.92
C GLY A 494 2.60 -4.14 5.45
N GLU A 495 3.15 -3.32 4.54
CA GLU A 495 3.19 -3.67 3.11
C GLU A 495 4.59 -3.99 2.63
N PHE A 496 4.68 -4.80 1.59
CA PHE A 496 5.92 -5.12 0.92
C PHE A 496 6.32 -4.04 -0.09
N LEU A 497 7.56 -3.57 0.03
CA LEU A 497 8.19 -2.62 -0.87
C LEU A 497 9.38 -3.27 -1.56
N CYS A 498 9.76 -2.72 -2.71
CA CYS A 498 10.96 -3.17 -3.39
C CYS A 498 12.20 -2.76 -2.59
N PRO A 499 13.05 -3.70 -2.16
CA PRO A 499 14.25 -3.35 -1.38
C PRO A 499 15.23 -2.44 -2.12
N SER A 500 15.24 -2.47 -3.47
CA SER A 500 16.22 -1.70 -4.26
C SER A 500 16.02 -0.20 -4.22
N ASP A 501 14.81 0.28 -3.95
CA ASP A 501 14.54 1.72 -3.77
C ASP A 501 15.23 2.29 -2.53
N TYR A 502 15.64 1.42 -1.60
CA TYR A 502 16.23 1.78 -0.31
C TYR A 502 17.71 1.40 -0.21
N PHE A 503 18.36 0.98 -1.30
CA PHE A 503 19.79 0.70 -1.23
C PHE A 503 20.62 1.97 -1.09
N HIS A 504 21.54 1.98 -0.13
CA HIS A 504 22.52 3.06 -0.05
C HIS A 504 23.48 3.01 -1.26
N SER A 505 24.14 4.12 -1.57
CA SER A 505 25.00 4.26 -2.77
C SER A 505 26.01 3.12 -3.01
N THR A 506 26.64 2.56 -1.98
CA THR A 506 27.57 1.43 -2.14
C THR A 506 26.87 0.14 -2.60
N ALA A 507 25.66 -0.13 -2.09
CA ALA A 507 24.86 -1.29 -2.43
C ALA A 507 24.26 -1.11 -3.82
N GLN A 508 23.76 0.08 -4.13
CA GLN A 508 23.31 0.41 -5.48
C GLN A 508 24.43 0.22 -6.50
N ALA A 509 25.65 0.72 -6.24
CA ALA A 509 26.77 0.53 -7.15
C ALA A 509 27.17 -0.95 -7.34
N GLN A 510 27.00 -1.79 -6.31
CA GLN A 510 27.20 -3.24 -6.43
C GLN A 510 26.07 -3.90 -7.22
N LEU A 511 24.83 -3.45 -7.03
CA LEU A 511 23.66 -3.90 -7.77
C LEU A 511 23.79 -3.55 -9.26
N ASP A 512 24.08 -2.29 -9.59
CA ASP A 512 24.28 -1.80 -10.97
C ASP A 512 25.40 -2.55 -11.70
N ALA A 513 26.43 -3.00 -10.98
CA ALA A 513 27.52 -3.79 -11.56
C ALA A 513 27.10 -5.24 -11.86
N PHE A 514 26.11 -5.78 -11.13
CA PHE A 514 25.73 -7.18 -11.19
C PHE A 514 24.44 -7.42 -11.99
N TRP A 515 23.47 -6.49 -11.92
CA TRP A 515 22.18 -6.58 -12.60
C TRP A 515 22.29 -6.83 -14.12
N PRO A 516 23.18 -6.16 -14.87
CA PRO A 516 23.35 -6.44 -16.30
C PRO A 516 23.89 -7.84 -16.64
N GLN A 517 24.21 -8.65 -15.63
CA GLN A 517 24.66 -10.04 -15.77
C GLN A 517 23.59 -11.05 -15.32
N CYS A 518 22.46 -10.55 -14.82
CA CYS A 518 21.30 -11.34 -14.43
C CYS A 518 20.45 -11.65 -15.66
N PHE A 519 19.63 -12.69 -15.59
CA PHE A 519 18.71 -13.07 -16.67
C PHE A 519 17.56 -13.90 -16.09
N PHE A 520 16.33 -13.63 -16.49
CA PHE A 520 15.16 -14.41 -16.06
C PHE A 520 14.15 -14.58 -17.21
N ALA A 521 13.34 -15.64 -17.15
CA ALA A 521 12.48 -16.05 -18.27
C ALA A 521 11.42 -15.00 -18.63
N GLU A 522 11.12 -14.13 -17.67
CA GLU A 522 10.01 -13.20 -17.74
C GLU A 522 10.38 -11.78 -18.21
N GLU A 523 11.67 -11.48 -18.39
CA GLU A 523 12.17 -10.21 -18.94
C GLU A 523 11.49 -9.75 -20.24
N PRO A 524 11.13 -10.62 -21.20
CA PRO A 524 10.51 -10.18 -22.45
C PRO A 524 9.21 -9.39 -22.27
N ALA A 525 8.48 -9.62 -21.17
CA ALA A 525 7.25 -8.90 -20.85
C ALA A 525 7.39 -7.84 -19.74
N GLU A 526 8.53 -7.81 -19.03
CA GLU A 526 8.64 -7.08 -17.76
C GLU A 526 10.14 -6.92 -17.41
N PRO A 527 10.87 -6.11 -18.18
CA PRO A 527 12.35 -6.11 -18.21
C PRO A 527 13.02 -5.39 -17.03
N ARG A 528 12.21 -4.88 -16.08
CA ARG A 528 12.69 -4.04 -14.98
C ARG A 528 12.91 -4.87 -13.72
N MET A 529 13.86 -4.42 -12.91
CA MET A 529 14.15 -5.02 -11.60
C MET A 529 13.00 -4.85 -10.59
N LYS A 530 12.13 -3.87 -10.84
CA LYS A 530 10.94 -3.56 -10.04
C LYS A 530 9.76 -3.38 -10.98
N ASN A 531 8.76 -4.25 -10.83
CA ASN A 531 7.45 -4.11 -11.46
C ASN A 531 6.36 -3.92 -10.40
N ALA A 532 5.19 -3.43 -10.80
CA ALA A 532 4.03 -3.38 -9.92
C ALA A 532 3.60 -4.80 -9.53
N VAL A 533 3.20 -5.02 -8.27
CA VAL A 533 2.74 -6.32 -7.76
C VAL A 533 1.30 -6.66 -8.16
N GLN A 534 0.48 -5.65 -8.46
CA GLN A 534 -0.95 -5.77 -8.76
C GLN A 534 -1.26 -5.46 -10.22
N VAL A 535 -0.90 -6.36 -11.13
CA VAL A 535 -1.21 -6.20 -12.56
C VAL A 535 -2.29 -7.17 -13.02
N THR A 536 -3.04 -6.79 -14.05
CA THR A 536 -4.04 -7.66 -14.69
C THR A 536 -3.45 -8.27 -15.95
N PHE A 537 -3.56 -9.60 -16.08
CA PHE A 537 -3.17 -10.32 -17.29
C PHE A 537 -4.26 -10.21 -18.39
N PRO A 538 -3.89 -10.21 -19.68
CA PRO A 538 -2.54 -10.44 -20.20
C PRO A 538 -1.63 -9.20 -20.09
N LEU A 539 -0.35 -9.43 -19.82
CA LEU A 539 0.66 -8.39 -19.88
C LEU A 539 1.21 -8.29 -21.29
N THR A 540 1.40 -7.06 -21.77
CA THR A 540 1.97 -6.80 -23.10
C THR A 540 3.14 -5.86 -22.95
N CYS A 541 4.32 -6.30 -23.41
CA CYS A 541 5.49 -5.46 -23.52
C CYS A 541 5.80 -5.20 -24.99
N ARG A 542 6.15 -3.95 -25.29
CA ARG A 542 6.39 -3.45 -26.64
C ARG A 542 7.84 -3.01 -26.77
N TRP A 543 8.51 -3.54 -27.78
CA TRP A 543 9.92 -3.31 -28.06
C TRP A 543 10.06 -2.66 -29.43
N GLU A 544 10.50 -1.42 -29.48
CA GLU A 544 10.64 -0.63 -30.72
C GLU A 544 12.08 -0.65 -31.23
N LEU A 545 12.25 -0.91 -32.53
CA LEU A 545 13.58 -1.05 -33.12
C LEU A 545 14.35 0.26 -33.05
N ASN A 546 15.48 0.22 -32.33
CA ASN A 546 16.44 1.31 -32.26
C ASN A 546 17.54 1.12 -33.32
N THR A 547 18.23 -0.02 -33.26
CA THR A 547 19.34 -0.33 -34.18
C THR A 547 19.10 -1.65 -34.90
N PRO A 548 18.99 -1.65 -36.25
CA PRO A 548 18.86 -2.89 -37.00
C PRO A 548 20.14 -3.71 -36.95
N GLY A 549 19.99 -5.01 -36.68
CA GLY A 549 21.06 -6.00 -36.76
C GLY A 549 21.44 -6.38 -38.20
N PHE A 550 22.43 -7.26 -38.33
CA PHE A 550 22.77 -7.87 -39.61
C PHE A 550 21.85 -9.06 -39.96
N GLY A 551 21.15 -9.60 -38.96
CA GLY A 551 20.14 -10.65 -39.08
C GLY A 551 18.74 -10.15 -39.46
N SER A 552 17.73 -10.97 -39.18
CA SER A 552 16.33 -10.58 -39.37
C SER A 552 15.95 -9.48 -38.36
N SER A 553 15.19 -8.48 -38.80
CA SER A 553 14.68 -7.40 -37.95
C SER A 553 13.22 -7.08 -38.29
N THR A 554 12.49 -6.56 -37.31
CA THR A 554 11.16 -5.97 -37.49
C THR A 554 11.15 -4.58 -36.88
N ALA A 555 10.16 -3.73 -37.19
CA ALA A 555 10.12 -2.39 -36.62
C ALA A 555 9.72 -2.41 -35.14
N GLU A 556 8.84 -3.33 -34.75
CA GLU A 556 8.40 -3.48 -33.37
C GLU A 556 8.04 -4.95 -33.07
N VAL A 557 8.36 -5.39 -31.85
CA VAL A 557 8.05 -6.73 -31.33
C VAL A 557 7.16 -6.58 -30.11
N HIS A 558 6.04 -7.28 -30.07
CA HIS A 558 5.21 -7.41 -28.88
C HIS A 558 5.43 -8.78 -28.28
N PHE A 559 5.67 -8.84 -26.97
CA PHE A 559 5.59 -10.07 -26.20
C PHE A 559 4.43 -9.96 -25.22
N ILE A 560 3.55 -10.95 -25.26
CA ILE A 560 2.31 -10.97 -24.52
C ILE A 560 2.31 -12.19 -23.60
N ARG A 561 2.33 -11.94 -22.30
CA ARG A 561 2.23 -12.98 -21.27
C ARG A 561 0.74 -13.18 -20.91
N PRO A 562 0.17 -14.37 -21.14
CA PRO A 562 -1.27 -14.57 -21.01
C PRO A 562 -1.75 -14.72 -19.56
N ASP A 563 -0.90 -15.25 -18.68
CA ASP A 563 -1.20 -15.49 -17.26
C ASP A 563 0.09 -15.59 -16.41
N ALA A 564 -0.10 -15.69 -15.09
CA ALA A 564 0.99 -15.77 -14.12
C ALA A 564 1.62 -17.18 -13.97
N THR A 565 1.05 -18.21 -14.57
CA THR A 565 1.32 -19.63 -14.22
C THR A 565 2.47 -20.26 -14.99
N ASP A 566 2.66 -19.89 -16.25
CA ASP A 566 3.79 -20.37 -17.06
C ASP A 566 4.66 -19.20 -17.49
N SER A 567 5.85 -19.12 -16.90
CA SER A 567 6.81 -18.04 -17.17
C SER A 567 7.52 -18.14 -18.50
N ASN A 568 7.38 -19.26 -19.23
CA ASN A 568 8.12 -19.50 -20.48
C ASN A 568 7.22 -19.45 -21.73
N ILE A 569 5.91 -19.29 -21.57
CA ILE A 569 4.94 -19.32 -22.69
C ILE A 569 4.33 -17.94 -22.90
N TYR A 570 4.55 -17.41 -24.10
CA TYR A 570 4.08 -16.11 -24.54
C TYR A 570 3.34 -16.26 -25.86
N SER A 571 2.57 -15.23 -26.20
CA SER A 571 2.28 -14.93 -27.60
C SER A 571 3.14 -13.75 -28.05
N TYR A 572 3.38 -13.65 -29.35
CA TYR A 572 4.13 -12.54 -29.93
C TYR A 572 3.43 -11.96 -31.15
N ALA A 573 3.77 -10.71 -31.47
CA ALA A 573 3.44 -10.06 -32.72
C ALA A 573 4.64 -9.27 -33.26
N LEU A 574 4.90 -9.35 -34.55
CA LEU A 574 5.90 -8.54 -35.25
C LEU A 574 5.19 -7.49 -36.10
N LEU A 575 5.50 -6.22 -35.87
CA LEU A 575 4.88 -5.09 -36.56
C LEU A 575 5.88 -4.40 -37.49
N ASP A 576 5.39 -3.93 -38.63
CA ASP A 576 6.17 -3.08 -39.53
C ASP A 576 6.20 -1.61 -39.06
N SER A 577 6.95 -0.76 -39.77
CA SER A 577 7.08 0.66 -39.42
C SER A 577 5.79 1.47 -39.54
N ALA A 578 4.71 0.89 -40.06
CA ALA A 578 3.39 1.50 -40.11
C ALA A 578 2.47 0.99 -38.97
N GLY A 579 2.99 0.17 -38.07
CA GLY A 579 2.23 -0.46 -36.97
C GLY A 579 1.32 -1.58 -37.44
N LEU A 580 1.51 -2.13 -38.64
CA LEU A 580 0.72 -3.25 -39.13
C LEU A 580 1.38 -4.56 -38.71
N THR A 581 0.60 -5.44 -38.08
CA THR A 581 1.05 -6.80 -37.73
C THR A 581 1.36 -7.58 -39.00
N THR A 582 2.62 -8.01 -39.12
CA THR A 582 3.14 -8.82 -40.23
C THR A 582 3.20 -10.30 -39.90
N GLU A 583 3.34 -10.63 -38.61
CA GLU A 583 3.44 -11.99 -38.09
C GLU A 583 2.93 -12.03 -36.65
N TRP A 584 2.33 -13.15 -36.25
CA TRP A 584 1.95 -13.42 -34.86
C TRP A 584 1.97 -14.91 -34.60
N GLY A 585 2.07 -15.31 -33.33
CA GLY A 585 2.07 -16.71 -32.94
C GLY A 585 2.43 -16.92 -31.47
N ALA A 586 2.93 -18.12 -31.17
CA ALA A 586 3.44 -18.46 -29.84
C ALA A 586 4.95 -18.20 -29.76
N ALA A 587 5.41 -17.71 -28.62
CA ALA A 587 6.82 -17.56 -28.29
C ALA A 587 7.14 -18.41 -27.06
N SER A 588 8.21 -19.19 -27.14
CA SER A 588 8.72 -19.96 -26.01
C SER A 588 10.13 -19.54 -25.71
N PHE A 589 10.37 -19.16 -24.45
CA PHE A 589 11.68 -18.72 -23.97
C PHE A 589 12.32 -19.83 -23.14
N SER A 590 13.65 -19.92 -23.22
CA SER A 590 14.43 -20.78 -22.34
C SER A 590 15.65 -20.02 -21.84
N MET A 591 15.85 -20.09 -20.53
CA MET A 591 16.96 -19.45 -19.82
C MET A 591 18.26 -20.23 -20.01
N ALA A 592 19.35 -19.52 -20.33
CA ALA A 592 20.71 -20.04 -20.30
C ALA A 592 21.70 -18.89 -20.14
N ALA A 593 22.71 -19.02 -19.28
CA ALA A 593 23.86 -18.12 -19.32
C ALA A 593 24.72 -18.43 -20.57
N PRO A 594 25.24 -17.42 -21.30
CA PRO A 594 25.17 -15.98 -21.03
C PRO A 594 24.08 -15.22 -21.84
N TRP A 595 23.19 -15.90 -22.55
CA TRP A 595 22.04 -15.31 -23.26
C TRP A 595 20.91 -16.33 -23.40
N GLY A 596 19.67 -15.85 -23.37
CA GLY A 596 18.49 -16.68 -23.51
C GLY A 596 18.27 -17.16 -24.95
N THR A 597 17.38 -18.14 -25.09
CA THR A 597 16.91 -18.60 -26.40
C THR A 597 15.40 -18.39 -26.53
N VAL A 598 14.95 -18.06 -27.73
CA VAL A 598 13.53 -17.89 -28.06
C VAL A 598 13.17 -18.72 -29.28
N VAL A 599 12.01 -19.37 -29.22
CA VAL A 599 11.39 -20.02 -30.39
C VAL A 599 10.10 -19.30 -30.70
N LEU A 600 10.05 -18.62 -31.84
CA LEU A 600 8.84 -18.00 -32.37
C LEU A 600 8.17 -18.99 -33.32
N THR A 601 6.97 -19.45 -32.98
CA THR A 601 6.16 -20.39 -33.75
C THR A 601 5.00 -19.61 -34.37
N PRO A 602 5.08 -19.20 -35.65
CA PRO A 602 4.01 -18.45 -36.31
C PRO A 602 2.68 -19.20 -36.29
N ASP A 603 1.57 -18.47 -36.26
CA ASP A 603 0.25 -19.06 -36.39
C ASP A 603 0.15 -19.87 -37.69
N ALA A 604 -0.44 -21.07 -37.60
CA ALA A 604 -0.52 -22.00 -38.71
C ALA A 604 -1.21 -21.41 -39.96
N SER A 605 -2.07 -20.39 -39.80
CA SER A 605 -2.72 -19.70 -40.91
C SER A 605 -1.77 -18.87 -41.78
N LEU A 606 -0.59 -18.50 -41.27
CA LEU A 606 0.41 -17.71 -41.99
C LEU A 606 1.28 -18.55 -42.93
N GLY A 607 1.41 -19.86 -42.67
CA GLY A 607 2.24 -20.77 -43.47
C GLY A 607 3.73 -20.44 -43.43
N LEU A 608 4.19 -19.80 -42.36
CA LEU A 608 5.59 -19.44 -42.12
C LEU A 608 6.31 -20.52 -41.28
N PRO A 609 7.62 -20.72 -41.46
CA PRO A 609 8.40 -21.64 -40.62
C PRO A 609 8.69 -21.02 -39.24
N ASP A 610 9.00 -21.88 -38.27
CA ASP A 610 9.49 -21.46 -36.95
C ASP A 610 10.77 -20.62 -37.07
N ARG A 611 10.96 -19.72 -36.10
CA ARG A 611 12.17 -18.92 -35.93
C ARG A 611 12.85 -19.31 -34.63
N PHE A 612 14.15 -19.52 -34.72
CA PHE A 612 15.03 -19.86 -33.60
C PHE A 612 15.92 -18.65 -33.34
N GLY A 613 15.82 -18.09 -32.14
CA GLY A 613 16.52 -16.86 -31.78
C GLY A 613 17.30 -16.97 -30.49
N VAL A 614 18.23 -16.03 -30.34
CA VAL A 614 18.95 -15.76 -29.09
C VAL A 614 18.66 -14.33 -28.69
N TYR A 615 18.56 -14.08 -27.38
CA TYR A 615 18.22 -12.77 -26.86
C TYR A 615 18.92 -12.46 -25.56
N ASP A 616 19.04 -11.18 -25.27
CA ASP A 616 19.50 -10.63 -23.99
C ASP A 616 18.74 -9.34 -23.72
N ILE A 617 18.36 -9.10 -22.47
CA ILE A 617 17.64 -7.90 -22.06
C ILE A 617 18.42 -7.27 -20.92
N VAL A 618 18.87 -6.04 -21.14
CA VAL A 618 19.56 -5.26 -20.12
C VAL A 618 18.80 -3.96 -19.95
N GLU A 619 18.14 -3.81 -18.79
CA GLU A 619 17.26 -2.68 -18.51
C GLU A 619 16.20 -2.53 -19.60
N ASP A 620 16.09 -1.35 -20.21
CA ASP A 620 15.09 -1.04 -21.22
C ASP A 620 15.55 -1.40 -22.66
N VAL A 621 16.55 -2.29 -22.81
CA VAL A 621 17.09 -2.68 -24.13
C VAL A 621 17.04 -4.18 -24.35
N LEU A 622 16.29 -4.60 -25.38
CA LEU A 622 16.28 -5.96 -25.91
C LEU A 622 17.26 -6.10 -27.07
N THR A 623 18.23 -6.99 -26.91
CA THR A 623 19.12 -7.45 -27.98
C THR A 623 18.59 -8.78 -28.49
N LEU A 624 18.19 -8.86 -29.77
CA LEU A 624 17.52 -10.03 -30.32
C LEU A 624 18.00 -10.37 -31.73
N ASP A 625 18.40 -11.63 -31.95
CA ASP A 625 18.72 -12.21 -33.25
C ASP A 625 17.91 -13.49 -33.49
N TRP A 626 17.47 -13.74 -34.73
CA TRP A 626 16.77 -14.97 -35.09
C TRP A 626 16.95 -15.38 -36.55
N ASP A 627 16.86 -16.69 -36.78
CA ASP A 627 16.88 -17.32 -38.10
C ASP A 627 15.83 -18.44 -38.19
N THR A 628 15.56 -18.93 -39.40
CA THR A 628 14.65 -20.04 -39.71
C THR A 628 15.36 -21.39 -39.83
N SER A 629 16.70 -21.41 -39.79
CA SER A 629 17.49 -22.63 -39.99
C SER A 629 18.03 -23.26 -38.70
N GLY A 630 18.09 -22.49 -37.60
CA GLY A 630 18.54 -22.92 -36.27
C GLY A 630 18.92 -21.73 -35.40
N PHE A 631 19.24 -21.97 -34.12
CA PHE A 631 19.65 -20.92 -33.19
C PHE A 631 20.96 -20.23 -33.64
N PRO A 632 21.03 -18.88 -33.64
CA PRO A 632 22.28 -18.17 -33.77
C PRO A 632 23.29 -18.59 -32.68
N ALA A 633 24.58 -18.47 -32.99
CA ALA A 633 25.64 -18.93 -32.07
C ALA A 633 25.92 -17.93 -30.93
N ASP A 634 25.63 -16.65 -31.14
CA ASP A 634 25.83 -15.53 -30.22
C ASP A 634 25.00 -14.31 -30.69
N LEU A 635 25.13 -13.17 -30.00
CA LEU A 635 24.42 -11.91 -30.32
C LEU A 635 25.20 -11.00 -31.29
N ALA A 636 26.26 -11.47 -31.96
CA ALA A 636 27.17 -10.61 -32.74
C ALA A 636 26.57 -10.00 -34.02
N GLY A 637 25.29 -10.22 -34.30
CA GLY A 637 24.53 -9.60 -35.39
C GLY A 637 23.10 -9.19 -35.03
N ALA A 638 22.78 -9.18 -33.73
CA ALA A 638 21.44 -8.92 -33.22
C ALA A 638 20.94 -7.49 -33.49
N SER A 639 19.62 -7.34 -33.54
CA SER A 639 18.96 -6.05 -33.52
C SER A 639 18.79 -5.56 -32.08
N LEU A 640 18.82 -4.25 -31.88
CA LEU A 640 18.56 -3.60 -30.60
C LEU A 640 17.19 -2.93 -30.64
N TYR A 641 16.37 -3.23 -29.66
CA TYR A 641 15.05 -2.66 -29.45
C TYR A 641 15.02 -1.95 -28.11
N ASP A 642 14.46 -0.74 -28.08
CA ASP A 642 14.20 -0.01 -26.84
C ASP A 642 12.79 -0.36 -26.34
N LEU A 643 12.60 -0.39 -25.04
CA LEU A 643 11.27 -0.49 -24.42
C LEU A 643 10.44 0.72 -24.83
N ALA A 644 9.22 0.49 -25.31
CA ALA A 644 8.30 1.58 -25.62
C ALA A 644 7.71 2.16 -24.32
N ASP A 645 7.69 3.48 -24.19
CA ASP A 645 6.93 4.16 -23.14
C ASP A 645 5.43 3.97 -23.42
N ASP A 646 4.68 3.51 -22.42
CA ASP A 646 3.20 3.39 -22.46
C ASP A 646 2.48 4.75 -22.35
#